data_AF-A0A218P9J3-F1
#
_entry.id   AF-A0A218P9J3-F1
#
_cell.length_a   1.000
_cell.length_b   1.000
_cell.length_c   1.000
_cell.angle_alpha   90.00
_cell.angle_beta   90.00
_cell.angle_gamma   90.00
#
_symmetry.space_group_name_H-M   'P 1'
#
loop_
_entity.id
_entity.type
_entity.pdbx_description
1 polymer ?
#
loop_
_entity_poly.entity_id
_entity_poly.type
_entity_poly.pdbx_seq_one_letter_code
_entity_poly.pdbx_strand_id
1 'polypeptide(L)'
;MQWTPALIRLASDETLIENVIELLKRMGFREYERVSGKKEWGIDVVAIRDDPIAGTEKVVLALHSKGLASSKDVNVFADLVDKYKADKGIIISPVGFTKDAKVLISREHRGRIVPWDGEKLASLFNNYSLEPPEDLIEALESKADEEKEESSLKEFELDAPLLHEFSPEAVLKRVASAAVSKYPIKSDEVKLDSVSVLLSSAYIFSWSVERDDGTEEKDKAVVFSKERMVLRAIQDKVLSVPITKALLNDGSVIHATEREIDVPISPSEAVFILKETASKELGVPEGRIKIHERKKVYIPKKAELSLRVGENTARAEVDLENDEVRFEISPLPDEYFVERTAAAVEAQTGEAVVDYSLKRAGGKVKVSGKTERFSFELSFNEYTGKLLGMEALMSDEALDELLMSAYPEGQVVNLEKGKKVAVADILIPEGIAVMQVDLTSGKHREARRIPSPETAFGNARKVIEENFPLRNLELRSYRVLEHKYLELNMESSDGKAAVKVDGQTGDILDYVAEVTPERARELASQKYAGFEVTVAESGETEYVLKAENDRHVVTIKVSRDGKLIEEADRVLRREVAEELAERAAKEVDEEAVVKNLALNENWEVEFAGRTKTGKLVLHRATGEVVEKDVRFTEMAIKEAYLAHVKEKHGEENPVVERMTLYEEKGYVHIKVEGKENLYYARIDLKSGKVISEDVAPTKGLTAKLKQFQLENKYK
;
A
#
# COMPACT_ATOMS: atom_id res chain seq x y z
N MET A 1 6.06 -22.67 -34.99
CA MET A 1 7.09 -23.74 -34.82
C MET A 1 6.42 -24.97 -34.18
N GLN A 2 6.87 -26.20 -34.42
CA GLN A 2 6.32 -27.39 -33.73
C GLN A 2 6.95 -27.55 -32.34
N TRP A 3 6.22 -28.14 -31.38
CA TRP A 3 6.79 -28.54 -30.09
C TRP A 3 7.92 -29.55 -30.29
N THR A 4 9.04 -29.34 -29.60
CA THR A 4 10.17 -30.26 -29.57
C THR A 4 10.46 -30.69 -28.13
N PRO A 5 11.16 -31.82 -27.89
CA PRO A 5 11.56 -32.20 -26.55
C PRO A 5 12.40 -31.13 -25.84
N ALA A 6 13.15 -30.30 -26.58
CA ALA A 6 13.90 -29.18 -26.05
C ALA A 6 12.98 -28.07 -25.52
N LEU A 7 11.93 -27.68 -26.28
CA LEU A 7 10.91 -26.73 -25.82
C LEU A 7 10.18 -27.22 -24.57
N ILE A 8 9.84 -28.51 -24.51
CA ILE A 8 9.17 -29.11 -23.35
C ILE A 8 10.05 -29.04 -22.08
N ARG A 9 11.38 -29.13 -22.21
CA ARG A 9 12.31 -29.01 -21.08
C ARG A 9 12.56 -27.56 -20.64
N LEU A 10 12.38 -26.60 -21.55
CA LEU A 10 12.52 -25.18 -21.27
C LEU A 10 11.26 -24.58 -20.65
N ALA A 11 10.10 -25.15 -20.96
CA ALA A 11 8.81 -24.70 -20.44
C ALA A 11 8.77 -24.76 -18.91
N SER A 12 8.22 -23.70 -18.31
CA SER A 12 7.97 -23.65 -16.87
C SER A 12 6.89 -24.66 -16.47
N ASP A 13 6.87 -25.06 -15.20
CA ASP A 13 5.86 -25.99 -14.67
C ASP A 13 4.43 -25.46 -14.89
N GLU A 14 4.22 -24.15 -14.75
CA GLU A 14 2.93 -23.51 -14.99
C GLU A 14 2.53 -23.57 -16.47
N THR A 15 3.46 -23.23 -17.37
CA THR A 15 3.24 -23.28 -18.82
C THR A 15 2.94 -24.70 -19.28
N LEU A 16 3.64 -25.71 -18.73
CA LEU A 16 3.39 -27.12 -19.03
C LEU A 16 2.01 -27.56 -18.54
N ILE A 17 1.63 -27.19 -17.31
CA ILE A 17 0.31 -27.54 -16.75
C ILE A 17 -0.82 -26.89 -17.58
N GLU A 18 -0.67 -25.64 -17.99
CA GLU A 18 -1.67 -24.96 -18.83
C GLU A 18 -1.84 -25.64 -20.19
N ASN A 19 -0.73 -25.97 -20.86
CA ASN A 19 -0.76 -26.70 -22.13
C ASN A 19 -1.31 -28.12 -21.98
N VAL A 20 -1.05 -28.79 -20.84
CA VAL A 20 -1.64 -30.09 -20.51
C VAL A 20 -3.15 -29.98 -20.28
N ILE A 21 -3.63 -28.94 -19.60
CA ILE A 21 -5.07 -28.70 -19.42
C ILE A 21 -5.74 -28.47 -20.78
N GLU A 22 -5.13 -27.64 -21.63
CA GLU A 22 -5.66 -27.38 -22.97
C GLU A 22 -5.63 -28.64 -23.86
N LEU A 23 -4.59 -29.46 -23.75
CA LEU A 23 -4.54 -30.80 -24.36
C LEU A 23 -5.70 -31.68 -23.88
N LEU A 24 -5.97 -31.72 -22.57
CA LEU A 24 -7.06 -32.51 -22.01
C LEU A 24 -8.44 -32.05 -22.53
N LYS A 25 -8.67 -30.74 -22.68
CA LYS A 25 -9.90 -30.23 -23.31
C LYS A 25 -10.04 -30.75 -24.74
N ARG A 26 -8.98 -30.66 -25.54
CA ARG A 26 -8.97 -31.14 -26.93
C ARG A 26 -9.10 -32.66 -27.02
N MET A 27 -8.72 -33.39 -25.97
CA MET A 27 -8.94 -34.83 -25.81
C MET A 27 -10.35 -35.21 -25.31
N GLY A 28 -11.24 -34.22 -25.12
CA GLY A 28 -12.65 -34.44 -24.76
C GLY A 28 -12.94 -34.53 -23.26
N PHE A 29 -12.02 -34.10 -22.39
CA PHE A 29 -12.30 -33.98 -20.95
C PHE A 29 -13.16 -32.74 -20.66
N ARG A 30 -14.30 -32.94 -19.98
CA ARG A 30 -15.35 -31.92 -19.78
C ARG A 30 -15.16 -31.14 -18.49
N GLU A 31 -14.69 -31.82 -17.44
CA GLU A 31 -14.38 -31.21 -16.15
C GLU A 31 -12.88 -31.39 -15.86
N TYR A 32 -12.21 -30.30 -15.50
CA TYR A 32 -10.84 -30.34 -15.03
C TYR A 32 -10.67 -29.37 -13.85
N GLU A 33 -9.95 -29.81 -12.82
CA GLU A 33 -9.65 -29.00 -11.64
C GLU A 33 -8.13 -28.98 -11.45
N ARG A 34 -7.55 -27.77 -11.40
CA ARG A 34 -6.15 -27.58 -10.98
C ARG A 34 -6.11 -27.71 -9.46
N VAL A 35 -5.44 -28.74 -8.97
CA VAL A 35 -5.37 -29.00 -7.53
C VAL A 35 -4.10 -28.37 -6.98
N SER A 36 -4.23 -27.21 -6.34
CA SER A 36 -3.10 -26.42 -5.80
C SER A 36 -2.47 -27.07 -4.56
N GLY A 37 -1.81 -28.22 -4.70
CA GLY A 37 -1.06 -28.84 -3.62
C GLY A 37 0.34 -28.25 -3.48
N LYS A 38 0.56 -27.29 -2.57
CA LYS A 38 1.91 -26.75 -2.20
C LYS A 38 2.82 -27.76 -1.47
N LYS A 39 2.93 -29.01 -1.95
CA LYS A 39 3.97 -29.97 -1.55
C LYS A 39 4.49 -30.64 -2.83
N GLU A 40 5.81 -30.90 -2.88
CA GLU A 40 6.58 -31.41 -4.02
C GLU A 40 6.03 -32.68 -4.74
N TRP A 41 4.97 -33.30 -4.24
CA TRP A 41 4.37 -34.53 -4.77
C TRP A 41 2.83 -34.51 -4.60
N GLY A 42 2.18 -33.48 -5.15
CA GLY A 42 0.72 -33.38 -5.25
C GLY A 42 0.19 -33.85 -6.61
N ILE A 43 -1.13 -34.08 -6.72
CA ILE A 43 -1.80 -34.13 -8.02
C ILE A 43 -1.94 -32.70 -8.52
N ASP A 44 -1.55 -32.43 -9.76
CA ASP A 44 -1.61 -31.09 -10.37
C ASP A 44 -2.95 -30.86 -11.07
N VAL A 45 -3.49 -31.90 -11.71
CA VAL A 45 -4.74 -31.83 -12.47
C VAL A 45 -5.57 -33.07 -12.21
N VAL A 46 -6.86 -32.88 -11.92
CA VAL A 46 -7.88 -33.93 -11.96
C VAL A 46 -8.76 -33.64 -13.16
N ALA A 47 -9.00 -34.63 -14.03
CA ALA A 47 -9.82 -34.48 -15.23
C ALA A 47 -10.83 -35.61 -15.36
N ILE A 48 -12.06 -35.29 -15.79
CA ILE A 48 -13.16 -36.25 -15.97
C ILE A 48 -13.72 -36.11 -17.39
N ARG A 49 -13.95 -37.25 -18.04
CA ARG A 49 -14.68 -37.32 -19.32
C ARG A 49 -15.71 -38.43 -19.30
N ASP A 50 -16.76 -38.27 -20.09
CA ASP A 50 -17.73 -39.32 -20.33
C ASP A 50 -17.17 -40.27 -21.38
N ASP A 51 -16.73 -41.46 -20.94
CA ASP A 51 -16.23 -42.50 -21.84
C ASP A 51 -17.42 -43.32 -22.38
N PRO A 52 -17.58 -43.46 -23.71
CA PRO A 52 -18.71 -44.17 -24.31
C PRO A 52 -18.79 -45.67 -23.94
N ILE A 53 -17.73 -46.25 -23.39
CA ILE A 53 -17.62 -47.66 -22.99
C ILE A 53 -17.72 -47.81 -21.46
N ALA A 54 -17.10 -46.92 -20.68
CA ALA A 54 -16.98 -47.04 -19.22
C ALA A 54 -17.90 -46.09 -18.40
N GLY A 55 -18.67 -45.21 -19.06
CA GLY A 55 -19.55 -44.24 -18.41
C GLY A 55 -18.81 -42.93 -18.08
N THR A 56 -17.98 -42.93 -17.04
CA THR A 56 -17.17 -41.77 -16.63
C THR A 56 -15.74 -42.20 -16.35
N GLU A 57 -14.76 -41.59 -17.00
CA GLU A 57 -13.32 -41.83 -16.76
C GLU A 57 -12.72 -40.63 -16.01
N LYS A 58 -12.21 -40.89 -14.80
CA LYS A 58 -11.47 -39.92 -13.99
C LYS A 58 -9.97 -40.18 -14.10
N VAL A 59 -9.21 -39.16 -14.50
CA VAL A 59 -7.75 -39.20 -14.60
C VAL A 59 -7.14 -38.18 -13.65
N VAL A 60 -6.02 -38.53 -13.04
CA VAL A 60 -5.19 -37.59 -12.27
C VAL A 60 -3.82 -37.47 -12.89
N LEU A 61 -3.26 -36.27 -12.88
CA LEU A 61 -1.97 -35.96 -13.48
C LEU A 61 -1.03 -35.34 -12.46
N ALA A 62 0.25 -35.72 -12.50
CA ALA A 62 1.31 -35.09 -11.72
C ALA A 62 2.53 -34.79 -12.60
N LEU A 63 3.11 -33.61 -12.42
CA LEU A 63 4.29 -33.12 -13.11
C LEU A 63 5.53 -33.28 -12.22
N HIS A 64 6.51 -34.02 -12.71
CA HIS A 64 7.84 -34.15 -12.14
C HIS A 64 8.86 -33.38 -12.96
N SER A 65 9.11 -32.13 -12.57
CA SER A 65 9.97 -31.19 -13.29
C SER A 65 11.47 -31.36 -13.00
N LYS A 66 11.85 -32.02 -11.89
CA LYS A 66 13.25 -32.12 -11.45
C LYS A 66 13.93 -33.44 -11.82
N GLY A 67 14.58 -33.50 -12.97
CA GLY A 67 15.38 -34.67 -13.36
C GLY A 67 14.54 -35.90 -13.72
N LEU A 68 15.19 -37.07 -13.81
CA LEU A 68 14.51 -38.31 -14.19
C LEU A 68 13.61 -38.84 -13.05
N ALA A 69 12.36 -39.18 -13.37
CA ALA A 69 11.46 -39.81 -12.41
C ALA A 69 11.89 -41.25 -12.07
N SER A 70 11.98 -41.55 -10.78
CA SER A 70 12.46 -42.82 -10.20
C SER A 70 11.33 -43.81 -9.87
N SER A 71 11.66 -45.06 -9.56
CA SER A 71 10.67 -46.06 -9.12
C SER A 71 9.93 -45.64 -7.84
N LYS A 72 10.60 -44.89 -6.95
CA LYS A 72 9.99 -44.37 -5.72
C LYS A 72 8.87 -43.38 -6.04
N ASP A 73 9.12 -42.53 -7.02
CA ASP A 73 8.21 -41.47 -7.46
C ASP A 73 6.94 -42.05 -8.10
N VAL A 74 7.10 -43.11 -8.89
CA VAL A 74 5.98 -43.86 -9.47
C VAL A 74 5.10 -44.47 -8.38
N ASN A 75 5.69 -45.06 -7.33
CA ASN A 75 4.91 -45.65 -6.23
C ASN A 75 4.17 -44.59 -5.40
N VAL A 76 4.81 -43.46 -5.11
CA VAL A 76 4.15 -42.33 -4.43
C VAL A 76 2.97 -41.81 -5.27
N PHE A 77 3.15 -41.71 -6.59
CA PHE A 77 2.07 -41.32 -7.48
C PHE A 77 0.95 -42.37 -7.53
N ALA A 78 1.27 -43.67 -7.53
CA ALA A 78 0.28 -44.75 -7.48
C ALA A 78 -0.65 -44.62 -6.27
N ASP A 79 -0.09 -44.37 -5.08
CA ASP A 79 -0.86 -44.16 -3.85
C ASP A 79 -1.82 -42.96 -3.98
N LEU A 80 -1.42 -41.91 -4.70
CA LEU A 80 -2.26 -40.75 -4.96
C LEU A 80 -3.40 -41.07 -5.94
N VAL A 81 -3.14 -41.85 -6.99
CA VAL A 81 -4.19 -42.31 -7.93
C VAL A 81 -5.30 -43.04 -7.16
N ASP A 82 -4.93 -43.91 -6.21
CA ASP A 82 -5.87 -44.65 -5.38
C ASP A 82 -6.60 -43.76 -4.38
N LYS A 83 -5.88 -42.84 -3.73
CA LYS A 83 -6.48 -41.85 -2.81
C LYS A 83 -7.55 -40.99 -3.48
N TYR A 84 -7.31 -40.56 -4.72
CA TYR A 84 -8.26 -39.76 -5.49
C TYR A 84 -9.35 -40.59 -6.17
N LYS A 85 -9.33 -41.92 -6.00
CA LYS A 85 -10.22 -42.89 -6.66
C LYS A 85 -10.30 -42.64 -8.18
N ALA A 86 -9.16 -42.31 -8.79
CA ALA A 86 -9.09 -42.11 -10.23
C ALA A 86 -9.05 -43.47 -10.93
N ASP A 87 -9.44 -43.52 -12.20
CA ASP A 87 -9.36 -44.71 -13.06
C ASP A 87 -7.95 -44.88 -13.66
N LYS A 88 -7.26 -43.77 -13.92
CA LYS A 88 -5.85 -43.76 -14.36
C LYS A 88 -5.07 -42.58 -13.77
N GLY A 89 -3.77 -42.76 -13.64
CA GLY A 89 -2.80 -41.71 -13.36
C GLY A 89 -1.90 -41.43 -14.55
N ILE A 90 -1.64 -40.17 -14.86
CA ILE A 90 -0.62 -39.76 -15.84
C ILE A 90 0.51 -39.06 -15.09
N ILE A 91 1.71 -39.65 -15.13
CA ILE A 91 2.90 -39.02 -14.57
C ILE A 91 3.69 -38.38 -15.70
N ILE A 92 3.96 -37.09 -15.58
CA ILE A 92 4.61 -36.28 -16.60
C ILE A 92 6.04 -36.00 -16.13
N SER A 93 7.05 -36.32 -16.94
CA SER A 93 8.44 -35.94 -16.66
C SER A 93 9.16 -35.44 -17.92
N PRO A 94 9.37 -34.11 -18.05
CA PRO A 94 10.04 -33.52 -19.22
C PRO A 94 11.44 -34.11 -19.51
N VAL A 95 12.17 -34.49 -18.47
CA VAL A 95 13.52 -35.08 -18.57
C VAL A 95 13.46 -36.59 -18.88
N GLY A 96 12.42 -37.29 -18.40
CA GLY A 96 12.15 -38.70 -18.67
C GLY A 96 12.12 -39.58 -17.42
N PHE A 97 12.16 -40.90 -17.61
CA PHE A 97 12.04 -41.89 -16.53
C PHE A 97 13.29 -42.78 -16.47
N THR A 98 13.68 -43.14 -15.25
CA THR A 98 14.71 -44.17 -14.99
C THR A 98 14.29 -45.54 -15.53
N LYS A 99 15.27 -46.42 -15.81
CA LYS A 99 15.00 -47.75 -16.41
C LYS A 99 14.13 -48.61 -15.50
N ASP A 100 14.40 -48.60 -14.20
CA ASP A 100 13.65 -49.30 -13.17
C ASP A 100 12.21 -48.78 -13.05
N ALA A 101 12.00 -47.45 -13.11
CA ALA A 101 10.65 -46.87 -13.09
C ALA A 101 9.81 -47.33 -14.29
N LYS A 102 10.39 -47.36 -15.51
CA LYS A 102 9.71 -47.86 -16.71
C LYS A 102 9.33 -49.34 -16.56
N VAL A 103 10.21 -50.15 -15.96
CA VAL A 103 9.94 -51.57 -15.68
C VAL A 103 8.81 -51.71 -14.65
N LEU A 104 8.81 -50.92 -13.59
CA LEU A 104 7.77 -50.92 -12.55
C LEU A 104 6.39 -50.59 -13.12
N ILE A 105 6.28 -49.50 -13.90
CA ILE A 105 5.02 -49.09 -14.55
C ILE A 105 4.50 -50.21 -15.47
N SER A 106 5.38 -50.84 -16.26
CA SER A 106 4.97 -51.86 -17.22
C SER A 106 4.58 -53.20 -16.60
N ARG A 107 5.06 -53.52 -15.39
CA ARG A 107 4.79 -54.79 -14.69
C ARG A 107 3.69 -54.69 -13.65
N GLU A 108 3.76 -53.68 -12.78
CA GLU A 108 2.93 -53.60 -11.57
C GLU A 108 1.78 -52.60 -11.73
N HIS A 109 2.01 -51.48 -12.43
CA HIS A 109 1.00 -50.42 -12.64
C HIS A 109 0.49 -50.34 -14.08
N ARG A 110 0.54 -51.47 -14.81
CA ARG A 110 0.29 -51.50 -16.25
C ARG A 110 -1.12 -51.04 -16.59
N GLY A 111 -1.24 -49.99 -17.40
CA GLY A 111 -2.53 -49.41 -17.81
C GLY A 111 -3.20 -48.56 -16.72
N ARG A 112 -2.73 -48.66 -15.48
CA ARG A 112 -3.15 -47.84 -14.33
C ARG A 112 -2.38 -46.52 -14.28
N ILE A 113 -1.06 -46.56 -14.53
CA ILE A 113 -0.20 -45.38 -14.63
C ILE A 113 0.33 -45.28 -16.06
N VAL A 114 0.26 -44.08 -16.64
CA VAL A 114 0.72 -43.77 -17.99
C VAL A 114 1.86 -42.75 -17.90
N PRO A 115 3.09 -43.09 -18.34
CA PRO A 115 4.20 -42.16 -18.32
C PRO A 115 4.21 -41.30 -19.57
N TRP A 116 4.28 -39.97 -19.39
CA TRP A 116 4.51 -39.00 -20.45
C TRP A 116 5.88 -38.35 -20.26
N ASP A 117 6.84 -38.72 -21.10
CA ASP A 117 8.13 -38.05 -21.16
C ASP A 117 8.11 -36.87 -22.15
N GLY A 118 9.22 -36.11 -22.22
CA GLY A 118 9.31 -34.93 -23.07
C GLY A 118 9.06 -35.21 -24.56
N GLU A 119 9.45 -36.39 -25.06
CA GLU A 119 9.15 -36.83 -26.42
C GLU A 119 7.65 -37.09 -26.61
N LYS A 120 7.04 -37.81 -25.66
CA LYS A 120 5.61 -38.11 -25.71
C LYS A 120 4.76 -36.86 -25.60
N LEU A 121 5.13 -35.90 -24.74
CA LEU A 121 4.45 -34.62 -24.60
C LEU A 121 4.53 -33.78 -25.87
N ALA A 122 5.73 -33.62 -26.44
CA ALA A 122 5.90 -32.87 -27.69
C ALA A 122 5.04 -33.47 -28.82
N SER A 123 5.04 -34.81 -28.93
CA SER A 123 4.18 -35.51 -29.89
C SER A 123 2.69 -35.27 -29.63
N LEU A 124 2.23 -35.33 -28.37
CA LEU A 124 0.83 -35.08 -28.03
C LEU A 124 0.41 -33.64 -28.33
N PHE A 125 1.21 -32.64 -27.95
CA PHE A 125 0.90 -31.24 -28.25
C PHE A 125 0.81 -30.97 -29.74
N ASN A 126 1.76 -31.48 -30.53
CA ASN A 126 1.71 -31.35 -31.99
C ASN A 126 0.51 -32.08 -32.61
N ASN A 127 0.19 -33.30 -32.15
CA ASN A 127 -0.93 -34.09 -32.68
C ASN A 127 -2.30 -33.43 -32.43
N TYR A 128 -2.42 -32.64 -31.36
CA TYR A 128 -3.63 -31.90 -31.03
C TYR A 128 -3.53 -30.42 -31.42
N SER A 129 -2.57 -30.05 -32.29
CA SER A 129 -2.37 -28.70 -32.82
C SER A 129 -2.24 -27.61 -31.75
N LEU A 130 -1.59 -27.91 -30.62
CA LEU A 130 -1.18 -26.89 -29.65
C LEU A 130 0.08 -26.21 -30.17
N GLU A 131 0.07 -24.88 -30.21
CA GLU A 131 1.23 -24.09 -30.61
C GLU A 131 2.10 -23.76 -29.39
N PRO A 132 3.44 -23.81 -29.51
CA PRO A 132 4.31 -23.38 -28.44
C PRO A 132 4.17 -21.86 -28.21
N PRO A 133 4.12 -21.39 -26.95
CA PRO A 133 4.10 -19.96 -26.62
C PRO A 133 5.27 -19.20 -27.25
N GLU A 134 5.04 -17.97 -27.71
CA GLU A 134 6.04 -17.15 -28.41
C GLU A 134 7.27 -16.86 -27.53
N ASP A 135 7.06 -16.63 -26.24
CA ASP A 135 8.13 -16.41 -25.23
C ASP A 135 9.06 -17.64 -25.08
N LEU A 136 8.52 -18.85 -25.24
CA LEU A 136 9.32 -20.09 -25.23
C LEU A 136 10.12 -20.29 -26.52
N ILE A 137 9.58 -19.83 -27.64
CA ILE A 137 10.28 -19.83 -28.93
C ILE A 137 11.43 -18.82 -28.86
N GLU A 138 11.18 -17.60 -28.39
CA GLU A 138 12.22 -16.57 -28.17
C GLU A 138 13.28 -17.02 -27.16
N ALA A 139 12.90 -17.73 -26.09
CA ALA A 139 13.83 -18.29 -25.11
C ALA A 139 14.70 -19.43 -25.69
N LEU A 140 14.15 -20.23 -26.61
CA LEU A 140 14.91 -21.26 -27.32
C LEU A 140 15.81 -20.62 -28.39
N GLU A 141 15.32 -19.62 -29.11
CA GLU A 141 16.08 -18.89 -30.13
C GLU A 141 17.22 -18.10 -29.50
N SER A 142 16.99 -17.41 -28.37
CA SER A 142 18.06 -16.76 -27.60
C SER A 142 19.08 -17.74 -27.04
N LYS A 143 18.68 -18.92 -26.57
CA LYS A 143 19.61 -19.99 -26.18
C LYS A 143 20.35 -20.63 -27.36
N ALA A 144 19.70 -20.76 -28.51
CA ALA A 144 20.31 -21.28 -29.73
C ALA A 144 21.26 -20.24 -30.36
N ASP A 145 21.01 -18.95 -30.15
CA ASP A 145 21.92 -17.86 -30.51
C ASP A 145 23.08 -17.75 -29.51
N GLU A 146 22.87 -18.03 -28.21
CA GLU A 146 23.95 -18.21 -27.22
C GLU A 146 24.81 -19.46 -27.54
N GLU A 147 24.22 -20.59 -27.91
CA GLU A 147 24.94 -21.81 -28.32
C GLU A 147 25.61 -21.68 -29.70
N LYS A 148 25.08 -20.83 -30.60
CA LYS A 148 25.77 -20.48 -31.86
C LYS A 148 26.93 -19.50 -31.64
N GLU A 149 26.85 -18.61 -30.66
CA GLU A 149 27.94 -17.69 -30.29
C GLU A 149 29.16 -18.43 -29.71
N GLU A 150 29.00 -19.62 -29.12
CA GLU A 150 30.15 -20.46 -28.69
C GLU A 150 30.94 -21.09 -29.87
N SER A 151 30.41 -21.09 -31.09
CA SER A 151 30.96 -21.89 -32.20
C SER A 151 32.10 -21.25 -33.02
N SER A 152 32.60 -20.06 -32.65
CA SER A 152 33.70 -19.42 -33.41
C SER A 152 35.09 -19.95 -33.05
N LEU A 153 35.24 -20.65 -31.93
CA LEU A 153 36.49 -21.23 -31.49
C LEU A 153 36.67 -22.62 -32.10
N LYS A 154 37.80 -22.82 -32.78
CA LYS A 154 38.21 -24.12 -33.32
C LYS A 154 39.11 -24.81 -32.31
N GLU A 155 38.94 -26.12 -32.23
CA GLU A 155 39.88 -26.99 -31.51
C GLU A 155 41.14 -27.18 -32.36
N PHE A 156 42.30 -26.84 -31.79
CA PHE A 156 43.60 -27.06 -32.41
C PHE A 156 44.41 -28.04 -31.58
N GLU A 157 44.66 -29.22 -32.15
CA GLU A 157 45.62 -30.18 -31.62
C GLU A 157 47.06 -29.69 -31.89
N LEU A 158 47.87 -29.61 -30.84
CA LEU A 158 49.29 -29.27 -30.90
C LEU A 158 50.14 -30.55 -30.88
N ASP A 159 51.17 -30.59 -31.73
CA ASP A 159 52.18 -31.66 -31.82
C ASP A 159 53.14 -31.70 -30.61
N ALA A 160 52.95 -30.80 -29.65
CA ALA A 160 53.73 -30.68 -28.42
C ALA A 160 52.85 -30.09 -27.30
N PRO A 161 53.15 -30.40 -26.03
CA PRO A 161 52.41 -29.86 -24.91
C PRO A 161 52.67 -28.37 -24.72
N LEU A 162 51.73 -27.68 -24.07
CA LEU A 162 51.94 -26.31 -23.59
C LEU A 162 52.80 -26.30 -22.32
N LEU A 163 53.71 -25.32 -22.23
CA LEU A 163 54.41 -25.03 -20.98
C LEU A 163 53.49 -24.32 -19.98
N HIS A 164 52.71 -23.33 -20.44
CA HIS A 164 51.70 -22.64 -19.63
C HIS A 164 50.31 -22.87 -20.20
N GLU A 165 49.32 -23.07 -19.35
CA GLU A 165 47.94 -23.28 -19.78
C GLU A 165 47.37 -22.04 -20.47
N PHE A 166 46.55 -22.27 -21.50
CA PHE A 166 45.82 -21.22 -22.20
C PHE A 166 44.33 -21.57 -22.20
N SER A 167 43.50 -20.62 -21.75
CA SER A 167 42.04 -20.71 -21.77
C SER A 167 41.48 -19.39 -22.31
N PRO A 168 40.73 -19.41 -23.43
CA PRO A 168 40.04 -18.23 -23.95
C PRO A 168 39.13 -17.58 -22.93
N GLU A 169 38.46 -18.36 -22.08
CA GLU A 169 37.54 -17.88 -21.06
C GLU A 169 38.29 -17.12 -19.95
N ALA A 170 39.44 -17.66 -19.53
CA ALA A 170 40.31 -16.99 -18.57
C ALA A 170 40.85 -15.66 -19.12
N VAL A 171 41.21 -15.63 -20.40
CA VAL A 171 41.67 -14.42 -21.08
C VAL A 171 40.53 -13.41 -21.24
N LEU A 172 39.34 -13.85 -21.68
CA LEU A 172 38.15 -13.00 -21.79
C LEU A 172 37.79 -12.36 -20.45
N LYS A 173 37.82 -13.13 -19.35
CA LYS A 173 37.52 -12.60 -18.01
C LYS A 173 38.49 -11.49 -17.59
N ARG A 174 39.77 -11.63 -17.92
CA ARG A 174 40.78 -10.58 -17.67
C ARG A 174 40.49 -9.35 -18.50
N VAL A 175 40.16 -9.53 -19.78
CA VAL A 175 39.82 -8.44 -20.70
C VAL A 175 38.56 -7.70 -20.27
N ALA A 176 37.50 -8.42 -19.89
CA ALA A 176 36.27 -7.83 -19.37
C ALA A 176 36.54 -7.02 -18.09
N SER A 177 37.41 -7.52 -17.20
CA SER A 177 37.81 -6.79 -15.99
C SER A 177 38.54 -5.48 -16.33
N ALA A 178 39.44 -5.51 -17.32
CA ALA A 178 40.14 -4.33 -17.81
C ALA A 178 39.18 -3.32 -18.46
N ALA A 179 38.20 -3.77 -19.25
CA ALA A 179 37.18 -2.93 -19.86
C ALA A 179 36.34 -2.17 -18.82
N VAL A 180 35.83 -2.87 -17.80
CA VAL A 180 35.03 -2.30 -16.70
C VAL A 180 35.79 -1.21 -15.94
N SER A 181 37.11 -1.36 -15.78
CA SER A 181 37.94 -0.38 -15.05
C SER A 181 38.15 0.94 -15.79
N LYS A 182 38.05 0.94 -17.13
CA LYS A 182 38.36 2.11 -17.98
C LYS A 182 37.12 2.76 -18.58
N TYR A 183 36.05 1.98 -18.76
CA TYR A 183 34.84 2.38 -19.46
C TYR A 183 33.60 2.02 -18.64
N PRO A 184 32.46 2.71 -18.82
CA PRO A 184 31.21 2.38 -18.15
C PRO A 184 30.53 1.15 -18.78
N ILE A 185 31.28 0.07 -18.97
CA ILE A 185 30.85 -1.21 -19.57
C ILE A 185 30.74 -2.24 -18.44
N LYS A 186 29.71 -3.09 -18.45
CA LYS A 186 29.63 -4.20 -17.51
C LYS A 186 30.30 -5.45 -18.08
N SER A 187 30.80 -6.33 -17.21
CA SER A 187 31.53 -7.54 -17.63
C SER A 187 30.67 -8.51 -18.45
N ASP A 188 29.37 -8.60 -18.15
CA ASP A 188 28.38 -9.41 -18.86
C ASP A 188 28.01 -8.85 -20.25
N GLU A 189 28.36 -7.60 -20.53
CA GLU A 189 28.14 -6.97 -21.84
C GLU A 189 29.29 -7.24 -22.81
N VAL A 190 30.41 -7.84 -22.35
CA VAL A 190 31.59 -8.18 -23.17
C VAL A 190 31.56 -9.66 -23.54
N LYS A 191 31.33 -9.95 -24.82
CA LYS A 191 31.34 -11.30 -25.39
C LYS A 191 32.52 -11.49 -26.33
N LEU A 192 33.03 -12.71 -26.40
CA LEU A 192 34.10 -13.08 -27.32
C LEU A 192 33.53 -13.34 -28.71
N ASP A 193 33.97 -12.59 -29.72
CA ASP A 193 33.69 -12.92 -31.12
C ASP A 193 34.80 -13.82 -31.68
N SER A 194 36.07 -13.46 -31.47
CA SER A 194 37.22 -14.25 -31.91
C SER A 194 38.45 -14.08 -31.02
N VAL A 195 39.32 -15.10 -31.02
CA VAL A 195 40.65 -15.03 -30.38
C VAL A 195 41.71 -15.64 -31.30
N SER A 196 42.76 -14.87 -31.56
CA SER A 196 44.00 -15.33 -32.19
C SER A 196 45.08 -15.48 -31.12
N VAL A 197 45.77 -16.61 -31.10
CA VAL A 197 46.84 -16.88 -30.12
C VAL A 197 48.18 -17.09 -30.80
N LEU A 198 49.18 -16.33 -30.34
CA LEU A 198 50.58 -16.48 -30.73
C LEU A 198 51.28 -17.43 -29.76
N LEU A 199 51.76 -18.55 -30.27
CA LEU A 199 52.55 -19.54 -29.56
C LEU A 199 54.01 -19.43 -29.99
N SER A 200 54.94 -19.59 -29.06
CA SER A 200 56.37 -19.68 -29.35
C SER A 200 56.90 -21.07 -28.99
N SER A 201 57.72 -21.68 -29.84
CA SER A 201 58.31 -22.98 -29.56
C SER A 201 59.52 -22.87 -28.61
N ALA A 202 59.60 -23.75 -27.62
CA ALA A 202 60.75 -23.92 -26.74
C ALA A 202 61.09 -25.41 -26.58
N TYR A 203 62.24 -25.70 -25.95
CA TYR A 203 62.71 -27.08 -25.78
C TYR A 203 63.12 -27.36 -24.33
N ILE A 204 62.56 -28.43 -23.77
CA ILE A 204 62.96 -28.99 -22.48
C ILE A 204 64.01 -30.07 -22.72
N PHE A 205 65.12 -30.02 -22.00
CA PHE A 205 66.20 -31.01 -22.07
C PHE A 205 66.44 -31.66 -20.72
N SER A 206 66.40 -32.99 -20.69
CA SER A 206 66.89 -33.78 -19.56
C SER A 206 68.40 -33.94 -19.68
N TRP A 207 69.17 -33.39 -18.76
CA TRP A 207 70.63 -33.44 -18.83
C TRP A 207 71.26 -34.00 -17.55
N SER A 208 72.44 -34.60 -17.69
CA SER A 208 73.33 -34.87 -16.56
C SER A 208 74.79 -34.60 -16.90
N VAL A 209 75.58 -34.38 -15.86
CA VAL A 209 77.03 -34.26 -15.93
C VAL A 209 77.66 -35.04 -14.78
N GLU A 210 78.73 -35.77 -15.10
CA GLU A 210 79.58 -36.43 -14.13
C GLU A 210 80.79 -35.54 -13.86
N ARG A 211 80.96 -35.13 -12.60
CA ARG A 211 82.06 -34.27 -12.15
C ARG A 211 83.31 -35.12 -11.85
N ASP A 212 84.48 -34.48 -11.85
CA ASP A 212 85.77 -35.17 -11.61
C ASP A 212 85.88 -35.80 -10.21
N ASP A 213 85.01 -35.41 -9.27
CA ASP A 213 84.89 -35.99 -7.92
C ASP A 213 83.96 -37.23 -7.87
N GLY A 214 83.44 -37.67 -9.02
CA GLY A 214 82.52 -38.81 -9.14
C GLY A 214 81.06 -38.49 -8.79
N THR A 215 80.71 -37.22 -8.52
CA THR A 215 79.32 -36.82 -8.30
C THR A 215 78.59 -36.57 -9.62
N GLU A 216 77.37 -37.10 -9.74
CA GLU A 216 76.50 -36.85 -10.90
C GLU A 216 75.47 -35.76 -10.55
N GLU A 217 75.48 -34.66 -11.31
CA GLU A 217 74.43 -33.63 -11.27
C GLU A 217 73.47 -33.85 -12.44
N LYS A 218 72.17 -33.88 -12.17
CA LYS A 218 71.12 -34.05 -13.18
C LYS A 218 69.97 -33.09 -12.93
N ASP A 219 69.47 -32.47 -13.99
CA ASP A 219 68.32 -31.56 -13.94
C ASP A 219 67.63 -31.50 -15.31
N LYS A 220 66.63 -30.62 -15.44
CA LYS A 220 66.03 -30.24 -16.71
C LYS A 220 66.39 -28.80 -17.04
N ALA A 221 66.64 -28.53 -18.29
CA ALA A 221 66.78 -27.17 -18.80
C ALA A 221 65.62 -26.81 -19.73
N VAL A 222 65.30 -25.52 -19.83
CA VAL A 222 64.38 -24.99 -20.84
C VAL A 222 65.09 -23.94 -21.67
N VAL A 223 65.16 -24.15 -22.98
CA VAL A 223 65.72 -23.19 -23.94
C VAL A 223 64.55 -22.51 -24.64
N PHE A 224 64.39 -21.20 -24.41
CA PHE A 224 63.32 -20.38 -24.97
C PHE A 224 63.75 -19.70 -26.27
N SER A 225 65.00 -19.22 -26.33
CA SER A 225 65.58 -18.56 -27.51
C SER A 225 67.12 -18.63 -27.45
N LYS A 226 67.82 -17.97 -28.39
CA LYS A 226 69.29 -17.84 -28.38
C LYS A 226 69.83 -17.16 -27.12
N GLU A 227 69.04 -16.30 -26.50
CA GLU A 227 69.46 -15.44 -25.39
C GLU A 227 68.80 -15.81 -24.05
N ARG A 228 67.72 -16.62 -24.07
CA ARG A 228 66.93 -16.96 -22.87
C ARG A 228 66.89 -18.47 -22.65
N MET A 229 67.56 -18.93 -21.58
CA MET A 229 67.57 -20.31 -21.12
C MET A 229 67.56 -20.37 -19.58
N VAL A 230 66.91 -21.40 -19.03
CA VAL A 230 67.06 -21.80 -17.62
C VAL A 230 67.68 -23.19 -17.55
N LEU A 231 68.86 -23.33 -16.93
CA LEU A 231 69.62 -24.59 -16.87
C LEU A 231 69.09 -25.60 -15.85
N ARG A 232 68.72 -25.14 -14.63
CA ARG A 232 68.18 -25.95 -13.52
C ARG A 232 66.70 -25.67 -13.31
N ALA A 233 65.89 -26.01 -14.29
CA ALA A 233 64.50 -25.59 -14.37
C ALA A 233 63.56 -26.37 -13.43
N ILE A 234 63.95 -27.54 -12.90
CA ILE A 234 63.21 -28.19 -11.79
C ILE A 234 63.37 -27.40 -10.48
N GLN A 235 64.48 -26.69 -10.30
CA GLN A 235 64.74 -25.89 -9.10
C GLN A 235 64.13 -24.49 -9.20
N ASP A 236 63.67 -24.10 -10.38
CA ASP A 236 63.03 -22.82 -10.62
C ASP A 236 61.61 -22.80 -10.02
N LYS A 237 61.30 -21.76 -9.23
CA LYS A 237 60.03 -21.64 -8.52
C LYS A 237 58.82 -21.52 -9.46
N VAL A 238 59.02 -20.97 -10.66
CA VAL A 238 57.95 -20.71 -11.63
C VAL A 238 57.83 -21.88 -12.62
N LEU A 239 58.95 -22.47 -13.04
CA LEU A 239 58.98 -23.47 -14.11
C LEU A 239 58.89 -24.93 -13.64
N SER A 240 59.20 -25.24 -12.38
CA SER A 240 59.24 -26.62 -11.86
C SER A 240 57.95 -27.42 -12.11
N VAL A 241 56.79 -26.84 -11.81
CA VAL A 241 55.48 -27.47 -12.01
C VAL A 241 55.09 -27.54 -13.50
N PRO A 242 55.13 -26.42 -14.27
CA PRO A 242 54.94 -26.43 -15.73
C PRO A 242 55.74 -27.49 -16.49
N ILE A 243 57.03 -27.61 -16.18
CA ILE A 243 57.94 -28.55 -16.84
C ILE A 243 57.56 -29.98 -16.53
N THR A 244 57.31 -30.29 -15.25
CA THR A 244 56.92 -31.65 -14.84
C THR A 244 55.63 -32.06 -15.53
N LYS A 245 54.66 -31.15 -15.64
CA LYS A 245 53.40 -31.39 -16.35
C LYS A 245 53.60 -31.56 -17.86
N ALA A 246 54.43 -30.73 -18.50
CA ALA A 246 54.71 -30.84 -19.93
C ALA A 246 55.45 -32.14 -20.27
N LEU A 247 56.35 -32.62 -19.41
CA LEU A 247 57.04 -33.89 -19.62
C LEU A 247 56.10 -35.11 -19.59
N LEU A 248 55.01 -35.05 -18.83
CA LEU A 248 54.01 -36.13 -18.74
C LEU A 248 53.04 -36.20 -19.93
N ASN A 249 52.91 -35.12 -20.71
CA ASN A 249 51.94 -35.01 -21.81
C ASN A 249 52.63 -34.92 -23.16
N ASP A 250 52.16 -35.63 -24.18
CA ASP A 250 52.81 -35.61 -25.51
C ASP A 250 52.20 -34.58 -26.48
N GLY A 251 51.08 -33.98 -26.11
CA GLY A 251 50.40 -32.93 -26.87
C GLY A 251 49.53 -32.06 -25.97
N SER A 252 48.89 -31.07 -26.57
CA SER A 252 47.90 -30.23 -25.90
C SER A 252 46.85 -29.78 -26.90
N VAL A 253 45.66 -29.51 -26.39
CA VAL A 253 44.54 -28.98 -27.16
C VAL A 253 44.31 -27.53 -26.72
N ILE A 254 44.15 -26.63 -27.68
CA ILE A 254 43.74 -25.26 -27.44
C ILE A 254 42.49 -24.93 -28.23
N HIS A 255 41.69 -24.02 -27.69
CA HIS A 255 40.53 -23.45 -28.37
C HIS A 255 40.90 -22.04 -28.82
N ALA A 256 40.84 -21.75 -30.11
CA ALA A 256 41.09 -20.42 -30.66
C ALA A 256 40.42 -20.29 -32.02
N THR A 257 40.20 -19.06 -32.49
CA THR A 257 39.76 -18.85 -33.88
C THR A 257 40.92 -19.07 -34.85
N GLU A 258 42.11 -18.57 -34.48
CA GLU A 258 43.35 -18.69 -35.24
C GLU A 258 44.54 -18.97 -34.30
N ARG A 259 45.57 -19.66 -34.83
CA ARG A 259 46.83 -19.87 -34.12
C ARG A 259 48.01 -19.50 -35.02
N GLU A 260 48.98 -18.79 -34.45
CA GLU A 260 50.26 -18.51 -35.06
C GLU A 260 51.38 -19.15 -34.23
N ILE A 261 52.36 -19.77 -34.89
CA ILE A 261 53.48 -20.44 -34.21
C ILE A 261 54.78 -19.77 -34.66
N ASP A 262 55.41 -19.07 -33.72
CA ASP A 262 56.76 -18.55 -33.86
C ASP A 262 57.78 -19.61 -33.44
N VAL A 263 58.82 -19.82 -34.25
CA VAL A 263 59.89 -20.80 -34.02
C VAL A 263 61.20 -20.04 -33.86
N PRO A 264 61.50 -19.51 -32.65
CA PRO A 264 62.64 -18.62 -32.44
C PRO A 264 64.00 -19.33 -32.57
N ILE A 265 64.03 -20.65 -32.36
CA ILE A 265 65.23 -21.49 -32.44
C ILE A 265 64.89 -22.88 -32.98
N SER A 266 65.80 -23.46 -33.77
CA SER A 266 65.69 -24.84 -34.21
C SER A 266 66.07 -25.84 -33.09
N PRO A 267 65.62 -27.11 -33.18
CA PRO A 267 65.95 -28.13 -32.18
C PRO A 267 67.46 -28.39 -32.04
N SER A 268 68.23 -28.18 -33.11
CA SER A 268 69.69 -28.36 -33.12
C SER A 268 70.40 -27.17 -32.48
N GLU A 269 69.99 -25.94 -32.80
CA GLU A 269 70.52 -24.73 -32.16
C GLU A 269 70.28 -24.79 -30.64
N ALA A 270 69.11 -25.26 -30.20
CA ALA A 270 68.79 -25.40 -28.79
C ALA A 270 69.78 -26.33 -28.04
N VAL A 271 70.30 -27.38 -28.68
CA VAL A 271 71.33 -28.28 -28.11
C VAL A 271 72.67 -27.57 -27.94
N PHE A 272 73.09 -26.80 -28.95
CA PHE A 272 74.33 -26.02 -28.88
C PHE A 272 74.24 -24.97 -27.78
N ILE A 273 73.12 -24.23 -27.72
CA ILE A 273 72.86 -23.23 -26.68
C ILE A 273 72.91 -23.89 -25.31
N LEU A 274 72.20 -25.02 -25.11
CA LEU A 274 72.24 -25.79 -23.87
C LEU A 274 73.68 -26.12 -23.44
N LYS A 275 74.44 -26.78 -24.32
CA LYS A 275 75.79 -27.26 -23.98
C LYS A 275 76.74 -26.10 -23.71
N GLU A 276 76.67 -25.04 -24.51
CA GLU A 276 77.51 -23.85 -24.35
C GLU A 276 77.24 -23.17 -23.00
N THR A 277 75.97 -22.91 -22.65
CA THR A 277 75.61 -22.26 -21.38
C THR A 277 75.92 -23.16 -20.19
N ALA A 278 75.55 -24.44 -20.25
CA ALA A 278 75.81 -25.40 -19.19
C ALA A 278 77.31 -25.61 -18.94
N SER A 279 78.12 -25.63 -20.00
CA SER A 279 79.59 -25.74 -19.93
C SER A 279 80.19 -24.56 -19.15
N LYS A 280 79.74 -23.34 -19.48
CA LYS A 280 80.15 -22.11 -18.80
C LYS A 280 79.70 -22.06 -17.34
N GLU A 281 78.44 -22.42 -17.05
CA GLU A 281 77.87 -22.33 -15.70
C GLU A 281 78.39 -23.43 -14.76
N LEU A 282 78.61 -24.63 -15.27
CA LEU A 282 79.06 -25.80 -14.49
C LEU A 282 80.59 -25.97 -14.49
N GLY A 283 81.32 -25.24 -15.35
CA GLY A 283 82.78 -25.29 -15.44
C GLY A 283 83.31 -26.60 -16.04
N VAL A 284 82.56 -27.22 -16.95
CA VAL A 284 82.86 -28.54 -17.53
C VAL A 284 82.85 -28.48 -19.06
N PRO A 285 83.70 -29.23 -19.78
CA PRO A 285 83.66 -29.24 -21.25
C PRO A 285 82.30 -29.70 -21.80
N GLU A 286 81.84 -29.10 -22.90
CA GLU A 286 80.55 -29.43 -23.56
C GLU A 286 80.34 -30.93 -23.85
N GLY A 287 81.44 -31.64 -24.10
CA GLY A 287 81.44 -33.09 -24.34
C GLY A 287 81.03 -33.93 -23.12
N ARG A 288 81.16 -33.40 -21.89
CA ARG A 288 80.77 -34.09 -20.65
C ARG A 288 79.28 -33.93 -20.31
N ILE A 289 78.60 -32.96 -20.91
CA ILE A 289 77.15 -32.76 -20.71
C ILE A 289 76.40 -33.75 -21.58
N LYS A 290 75.72 -34.71 -20.92
CA LYS A 290 74.90 -35.73 -21.55
C LYS A 290 73.45 -35.26 -21.58
N ILE A 291 72.86 -35.24 -22.77
CA ILE A 291 71.43 -35.00 -22.96
C ILE A 291 70.76 -36.37 -23.12
N HIS A 292 69.86 -36.70 -22.21
CA HIS A 292 69.14 -37.98 -22.18
C HIS A 292 67.84 -37.91 -22.98
N GLU A 293 67.19 -36.76 -22.95
CA GLU A 293 65.86 -36.57 -23.53
C GLU A 293 65.69 -35.11 -23.97
N ARG A 294 64.94 -34.92 -25.04
CA ARG A 294 64.53 -33.61 -25.55
C ARG A 294 63.03 -33.63 -25.81
N LYS A 295 62.32 -32.63 -25.30
CA LYS A 295 60.89 -32.43 -25.56
C LYS A 295 60.63 -31.02 -26.08
N LYS A 296 59.91 -30.91 -27.19
CA LYS A 296 59.40 -29.62 -27.70
C LYS A 296 58.20 -29.22 -26.83
N VAL A 297 58.05 -27.94 -26.55
CA VAL A 297 56.89 -27.37 -25.86
C VAL A 297 56.48 -26.05 -26.53
N TYR A 298 55.21 -25.68 -26.41
CA TYR A 298 54.70 -24.39 -26.86
C TYR A 298 54.43 -23.46 -25.69
N ILE A 299 54.70 -22.17 -25.89
CA ILE A 299 54.51 -21.12 -24.89
C ILE A 299 53.54 -20.10 -25.45
N PRO A 300 52.34 -19.93 -24.84
CA PRO A 300 51.46 -18.83 -25.18
C PRO A 300 52.14 -17.49 -24.88
N LYS A 301 52.27 -16.63 -25.89
CA LYS A 301 52.91 -15.32 -25.76
C LYS A 301 51.90 -14.20 -25.72
N LYS A 302 50.95 -14.23 -26.65
CA LYS A 302 50.03 -13.13 -26.89
C LYS A 302 48.68 -13.66 -27.35
N ALA A 303 47.60 -13.01 -26.92
CA ALA A 303 46.26 -13.24 -27.44
C ALA A 303 45.68 -11.93 -27.97
N GLU A 304 45.15 -11.96 -29.19
CA GLU A 304 44.42 -10.86 -29.81
C GLU A 304 42.94 -11.25 -29.89
N LEU A 305 42.07 -10.42 -29.31
CA LEU A 305 40.64 -10.70 -29.19
C LEU A 305 39.86 -9.67 -29.98
N SER A 306 38.89 -10.15 -30.76
CA SER A 306 37.76 -9.33 -31.23
C SER A 306 36.57 -9.61 -30.33
N LEU A 307 35.93 -8.55 -29.86
CA LEU A 307 34.91 -8.61 -28.82
C LEU A 307 33.66 -7.89 -29.28
N ARG A 308 32.51 -8.44 -28.91
CA ARG A 308 31.22 -7.76 -28.96
C ARG A 308 30.96 -7.12 -27.61
N VAL A 309 30.62 -5.84 -27.61
CA VAL A 309 30.34 -5.07 -26.40
C VAL A 309 28.96 -4.42 -26.53
N GLY A 310 27.93 -5.13 -26.06
CA GLY A 310 26.54 -4.79 -26.40
C GLY A 310 26.34 -4.81 -27.91
N GLU A 311 25.97 -3.67 -28.50
CA GLU A 311 25.80 -3.50 -29.94
C GLU A 311 27.05 -2.96 -30.66
N ASN A 312 28.16 -2.76 -29.93
CA ASN A 312 29.42 -2.26 -30.47
C ASN A 312 30.46 -3.39 -30.59
N THR A 313 31.58 -3.09 -31.24
CA THR A 313 32.74 -3.98 -31.35
C THR A 313 33.97 -3.36 -30.70
N ALA A 314 34.78 -4.18 -30.05
CA ALA A 314 36.04 -3.79 -29.43
C ALA A 314 37.17 -4.75 -29.79
N ARG A 315 38.41 -4.29 -29.60
CA ARG A 315 39.60 -5.12 -29.74
C ARG A 315 40.37 -5.14 -28.42
N ALA A 316 40.95 -6.28 -28.11
CA ALA A 316 41.87 -6.40 -26.99
C ALA A 316 43.12 -7.17 -27.36
N GLU A 317 44.22 -6.79 -26.73
CA GLU A 317 45.52 -7.40 -26.84
C GLU A 317 45.96 -7.79 -25.44
N VAL A 318 46.29 -9.06 -25.24
CA VAL A 318 46.76 -9.58 -23.95
C VAL A 318 48.15 -10.17 -24.11
N ASP A 319 49.12 -9.61 -23.39
CA ASP A 319 50.42 -10.24 -23.19
C ASP A 319 50.26 -11.34 -22.13
N LEU A 320 50.44 -12.59 -22.55
CA LEU A 320 50.26 -13.76 -21.69
C LEU A 320 51.49 -14.06 -20.83
N GLU A 321 52.65 -13.45 -21.11
CA GLU A 321 53.85 -13.59 -20.27
C GLU A 321 53.84 -12.59 -19.11
N ASN A 322 53.37 -11.35 -19.36
CA ASN A 322 53.40 -10.25 -18.40
C ASN A 322 52.02 -9.93 -17.79
N ASP A 323 50.97 -10.62 -18.23
CA ASP A 323 49.57 -10.39 -17.84
C ASP A 323 49.07 -8.95 -18.13
N GLU A 324 49.65 -8.26 -19.12
CA GLU A 324 49.22 -6.91 -19.52
C GLU A 324 48.06 -6.94 -20.51
N VAL A 325 47.04 -6.11 -20.28
CA VAL A 325 45.84 -6.01 -21.13
C VAL A 325 45.70 -4.62 -21.74
N ARG A 326 45.67 -4.56 -23.07
CA ARG A 326 45.26 -3.37 -23.82
C ARG A 326 43.88 -3.62 -24.38
N PHE A 327 42.94 -2.72 -24.08
CA PHE A 327 41.56 -2.81 -24.52
C PHE A 327 41.23 -1.50 -25.23
N GLU A 328 40.73 -1.61 -26.45
CA GLU A 328 40.41 -0.49 -27.33
C GLU A 328 38.97 -0.60 -27.81
N ILE A 329 38.19 0.44 -27.51
CA ILE A 329 36.82 0.61 -27.98
C ILE A 329 36.60 2.08 -28.34
N SER A 330 35.90 2.33 -29.44
CA SER A 330 35.43 3.66 -29.82
C SER A 330 33.96 3.84 -29.45
N PRO A 331 33.53 5.03 -29.03
CA PRO A 331 32.11 5.35 -28.90
C PRO A 331 31.32 5.03 -30.16
N LEU A 332 30.06 4.60 -30.01
CA LEU A 332 29.16 4.47 -31.15
C LEU A 332 28.89 5.86 -31.78
N PRO A 333 28.65 5.94 -33.11
CA PRO A 333 28.42 7.21 -33.79
C PRO A 333 27.09 7.86 -33.38
N ASP A 334 26.96 9.18 -33.54
CA ASP A 334 25.73 9.92 -33.22
C ASP A 334 24.53 9.39 -34.03
N GLU A 335 24.72 9.06 -35.31
CA GLU A 335 23.71 8.52 -36.22
C GLU A 335 23.03 7.27 -35.64
N TYR A 336 23.81 6.36 -35.04
CA TYR A 336 23.27 5.16 -34.39
C TYR A 336 22.27 5.50 -33.28
N PHE A 337 22.57 6.49 -32.43
CA PHE A 337 21.68 6.89 -31.34
C PHE A 337 20.43 7.61 -31.84
N VAL A 338 20.54 8.38 -32.93
CA VAL A 338 19.41 9.05 -33.56
C VAL A 338 18.45 8.02 -34.14
N GLU A 339 18.95 7.02 -34.88
CA GLU A 339 18.14 5.94 -35.46
C GLU A 339 17.46 5.09 -34.38
N ARG A 340 18.21 4.67 -33.35
CA ARG A 340 17.65 3.91 -32.22
C ARG A 340 16.60 4.72 -31.46
N THR A 341 16.81 6.04 -31.33
CA THR A 341 15.82 6.94 -30.72
C THR A 341 14.55 7.04 -31.54
N ALA A 342 14.67 7.25 -32.85
CA ALA A 342 13.51 7.35 -33.74
C ALA A 342 12.66 6.07 -33.69
N ALA A 343 13.29 4.90 -33.79
CA ALA A 343 12.60 3.62 -33.70
C ALA A 343 11.92 3.39 -32.34
N ALA A 344 12.58 3.74 -31.24
CA ALA A 344 12.02 3.59 -29.89
C ALA A 344 10.82 4.54 -29.65
N VAL A 345 10.95 5.80 -30.09
CA VAL A 345 9.86 6.79 -29.99
C VAL A 345 8.67 6.36 -30.83
N GLU A 346 8.87 6.00 -32.09
CA GLU A 346 7.80 5.55 -32.99
C GLU A 346 7.09 4.30 -32.45
N ALA A 347 7.83 3.33 -31.90
CA ALA A 347 7.23 2.14 -31.29
C ALA A 347 6.33 2.46 -30.08
N GLN A 348 6.66 3.50 -29.31
CA GLN A 348 5.91 3.85 -28.11
C GLN A 348 4.74 4.82 -28.38
N THR A 349 4.97 5.85 -29.20
CA THR A 349 4.00 6.94 -29.45
C THR A 349 3.23 6.75 -30.76
N GLY A 350 3.73 5.93 -31.68
CA GLY A 350 3.22 5.81 -33.04
C GLY A 350 3.58 6.99 -33.95
N GLU A 351 4.48 7.88 -33.52
CA GLU A 351 4.84 9.10 -34.25
C GLU A 351 6.32 9.18 -34.59
N ALA A 352 6.59 9.78 -35.76
CA ALA A 352 7.95 10.11 -36.18
C ALA A 352 8.52 11.30 -35.39
N VAL A 353 9.83 11.28 -35.18
CA VAL A 353 10.58 12.38 -34.56
C VAL A 353 10.62 13.59 -35.50
N VAL A 354 10.23 14.76 -34.99
CA VAL A 354 10.22 16.03 -35.75
C VAL A 354 11.49 16.83 -35.51
N ASP A 355 11.92 16.91 -34.25
CA ASP A 355 13.10 17.66 -33.84
C ASP A 355 13.83 16.91 -32.72
N TYR A 356 15.16 17.01 -32.70
CA TYR A 356 15.98 16.35 -31.70
C TYR A 356 17.29 17.10 -31.44
N SER A 357 17.84 16.83 -30.27
CA SER A 357 19.14 17.31 -29.81
C SER A 357 19.89 16.17 -29.14
N LEU A 358 21.18 16.07 -29.40
CA LEU A 358 22.05 15.02 -28.85
C LEU A 358 23.12 15.67 -27.96
N LYS A 359 23.32 15.11 -26.77
CA LYS A 359 24.37 15.53 -25.83
C LYS A 359 25.13 14.31 -25.31
N ARG A 360 26.46 14.39 -25.32
CA ARG A 360 27.35 13.38 -24.74
C ARG A 360 27.91 13.88 -23.42
N ALA A 361 27.74 13.11 -22.35
CA ALA A 361 28.29 13.45 -21.04
C ALA A 361 28.53 12.20 -20.19
N GLY A 362 29.76 12.04 -19.67
CA GLY A 362 30.09 11.00 -18.68
C GLY A 362 29.87 9.57 -19.18
N GLY A 363 30.17 9.26 -20.45
CA GLY A 363 29.97 7.94 -21.03
C GLY A 363 28.52 7.59 -21.38
N LYS A 364 27.65 8.61 -21.41
CA LYS A 364 26.25 8.49 -21.80
C LYS A 364 25.92 9.42 -22.95
N VAL A 365 25.03 8.97 -23.82
CA VAL A 365 24.44 9.77 -24.89
C VAL A 365 22.99 10.02 -24.57
N LYS A 366 22.61 11.29 -24.51
CA LYS A 366 21.25 11.72 -24.23
C LYS A 366 20.66 12.35 -25.49
N VAL A 367 19.55 11.80 -25.97
CA VAL A 367 18.81 12.32 -27.12
C VAL A 367 17.47 12.83 -26.62
N SER A 368 17.21 14.12 -26.79
CA SER A 368 15.97 14.79 -26.36
C SER A 368 15.36 15.54 -27.51
N GLY A 369 14.04 15.49 -27.64
CA GLY A 369 13.34 16.04 -28.79
C GLY A 369 11.83 16.04 -28.65
N LYS A 370 11.16 16.17 -29.79
CA LYS A 370 9.69 16.13 -29.86
C LYS A 370 9.20 15.45 -31.13
N THR A 371 8.01 14.87 -31.04
CA THR A 371 7.16 14.48 -32.15
C THR A 371 6.09 15.56 -32.38
N GLU A 372 5.01 15.25 -33.10
CA GLU A 372 3.87 16.15 -33.25
C GLU A 372 3.18 16.41 -31.90
N ARG A 373 2.95 15.35 -31.10
CA ARG A 373 2.21 15.44 -29.83
C ARG A 373 3.04 15.17 -28.57
N PHE A 374 4.24 14.63 -28.69
CA PHE A 374 5.04 14.18 -27.54
C PHE A 374 6.37 14.90 -27.45
N SER A 375 6.82 15.14 -26.22
CA SER A 375 8.22 15.42 -25.90
C SER A 375 8.89 14.12 -25.43
N PHE A 376 10.13 13.89 -25.83
CA PHE A 376 10.86 12.68 -25.43
C PHE A 376 12.28 12.96 -25.00
N GLU A 377 12.79 12.05 -24.19
CA GLU A 377 14.15 12.02 -23.69
C GLU A 377 14.60 10.57 -23.52
N LEU A 378 15.63 10.18 -24.27
CA LEU A 378 16.25 8.87 -24.19
C LEU A 378 17.71 9.02 -23.77
N SER A 379 18.18 8.05 -23.00
CA SER A 379 19.57 7.98 -22.54
C SER A 379 20.16 6.62 -22.85
N PHE A 380 21.35 6.60 -23.42
CA PHE A 380 22.06 5.41 -23.86
C PHE A 380 23.46 5.35 -23.25
N ASN A 381 24.01 4.16 -23.15
CA ASN A 381 25.44 3.97 -22.94
C ASN A 381 26.21 4.29 -24.22
N GLU A 382 27.20 5.18 -24.12
CA GLU A 382 27.99 5.65 -25.26
C GLU A 382 28.78 4.54 -25.98
N TYR A 383 29.20 3.52 -25.23
CA TYR A 383 30.07 2.47 -25.73
C TYR A 383 29.30 1.21 -26.10
N THR A 384 28.22 0.87 -25.39
CA THR A 384 27.50 -0.39 -25.60
C THR A 384 26.22 -0.26 -26.41
N GLY A 385 25.72 0.96 -26.61
CA GLY A 385 24.45 1.22 -27.33
C GLY A 385 23.19 0.94 -26.49
N LYS A 386 23.36 0.40 -25.28
CA LYS A 386 22.25 0.02 -24.39
C LYS A 386 21.40 1.22 -23.97
N LEU A 387 20.09 1.10 -24.12
CA LEU A 387 19.12 2.06 -23.59
C LEU A 387 19.11 1.99 -22.05
N LEU A 388 19.44 3.10 -21.41
CA LEU A 388 19.48 3.25 -19.96
C LEU A 388 18.15 3.78 -19.40
N GLY A 389 17.40 4.54 -20.19
CA GLY A 389 16.11 5.09 -19.80
C GLY A 389 15.46 5.85 -20.95
N MET A 390 14.13 5.82 -20.96
CA MET A 390 13.28 6.47 -21.95
C MET A 390 12.09 7.12 -21.23
N GLU A 391 11.83 8.37 -21.58
CA GLU A 391 10.66 9.11 -21.18
C GLU A 391 10.06 9.77 -22.42
N ALA A 392 8.76 9.55 -22.65
CA ALA A 392 8.00 10.21 -23.70
C ALA A 392 6.66 10.63 -23.10
N LEU A 393 6.33 11.91 -23.20
CA LEU A 393 5.14 12.51 -22.59
C LEU A 393 4.44 13.45 -23.54
N MET A 394 3.12 13.27 -23.64
CA MET A 394 2.21 14.10 -24.42
C MET A 394 2.21 15.54 -23.89
N SER A 395 2.23 16.51 -24.79
CA SER A 395 2.10 17.93 -24.46
C SER A 395 0.68 18.25 -23.99
N ASP A 396 0.51 19.37 -23.28
CA ASP A 396 -0.80 19.80 -22.80
C ASP A 396 -1.72 20.16 -23.97
N GLU A 397 -1.17 20.80 -25.01
CA GLU A 397 -1.92 21.16 -26.22
C GLU A 397 -2.44 19.91 -26.95
N ALA A 398 -1.60 18.87 -27.07
CA ALA A 398 -1.99 17.62 -27.72
C ALA A 398 -3.02 16.83 -26.90
N LEU A 399 -2.93 16.92 -25.56
CA LEU A 399 -3.95 16.34 -24.68
C LEU A 399 -5.29 17.05 -24.91
N ASP A 400 -5.32 18.38 -24.89
CA ASP A 400 -6.54 19.16 -25.11
C ASP A 400 -7.16 18.86 -26.49
N GLU A 401 -6.35 18.81 -27.55
CA GLU A 401 -6.80 18.42 -28.89
C GLU A 401 -7.35 16.99 -28.93
N LEU A 402 -6.74 16.05 -28.21
CA LEU A 402 -7.24 14.68 -28.08
C LEU A 402 -8.59 14.65 -27.36
N LEU A 403 -8.76 15.41 -26.26
CA LEU A 403 -10.02 15.50 -25.54
C LEU A 403 -11.13 16.08 -26.43
N MET A 404 -10.85 17.17 -27.16
CA MET A 404 -11.78 17.79 -28.09
C MET A 404 -12.11 16.89 -29.30
N SER A 405 -11.14 16.12 -29.79
CA SER A 405 -11.37 15.17 -30.88
C SER A 405 -12.26 14.00 -30.45
N ALA A 406 -12.04 13.48 -29.24
CA ALA A 406 -12.83 12.38 -28.68
C ALA A 406 -14.28 12.80 -28.37
N TYR A 407 -14.48 14.03 -27.87
CA TYR A 407 -15.81 14.58 -27.60
C TYR A 407 -15.91 16.04 -28.11
N PRO A 408 -16.24 16.24 -29.41
CA PRO A 408 -16.26 17.57 -30.04
C PRO A 408 -17.23 18.57 -29.42
N GLU A 409 -18.35 18.08 -28.89
CA GLU A 409 -19.36 18.89 -28.21
C GLU A 409 -19.22 18.85 -26.67
N GLY A 410 -18.17 18.16 -26.19
CA GLY A 410 -17.92 17.97 -24.77
C GLY A 410 -17.23 19.16 -24.13
N GLN A 411 -17.60 19.47 -22.89
CA GLN A 411 -16.91 20.45 -22.06
C GLN A 411 -16.12 19.74 -20.97
N VAL A 412 -14.79 19.91 -20.95
CA VAL A 412 -13.95 19.40 -19.85
C VAL A 412 -14.31 20.15 -18.57
N VAL A 413 -14.89 19.44 -17.58
CA VAL A 413 -15.28 20.01 -16.28
C VAL A 413 -14.21 19.78 -15.22
N ASN A 414 -13.35 18.78 -15.40
CA ASN A 414 -12.24 18.48 -14.51
C ASN A 414 -11.16 17.70 -15.29
N LEU A 415 -9.88 17.96 -14.98
CA LEU A 415 -8.73 17.28 -15.58
C LEU A 415 -7.68 17.04 -14.50
N GLU A 416 -7.41 15.78 -14.19
CA GLU A 416 -6.34 15.37 -13.28
C GLU A 416 -5.19 14.78 -14.10
N LYS A 417 -4.02 15.45 -14.08
CA LYS A 417 -2.82 14.99 -14.79
C LYS A 417 -1.84 14.34 -13.82
N GLY A 418 -1.66 13.02 -13.95
CA GLY A 418 -0.58 12.26 -13.30
C GLY A 418 0.70 12.25 -14.13
N LYS A 419 1.70 11.46 -13.70
CA LYS A 419 2.99 11.35 -14.41
C LYS A 419 2.90 10.68 -15.79
N LYS A 420 2.04 9.67 -15.92
CA LYS A 420 1.88 8.86 -17.15
C LYS A 420 0.44 8.74 -17.64
N VAL A 421 -0.51 9.21 -16.84
CA VAL A 421 -1.95 9.07 -17.11
C VAL A 421 -2.62 10.40 -16.79
N ALA A 422 -3.53 10.83 -17.65
CA ALA A 422 -4.48 11.90 -17.35
C ALA A 422 -5.90 11.32 -17.29
N VAL A 423 -6.72 11.88 -16.40
CA VAL A 423 -8.14 11.55 -16.30
C VAL A 423 -8.94 12.84 -16.46
N ALA A 424 -9.81 12.86 -17.46
CA ALA A 424 -10.65 14.00 -17.79
C ALA A 424 -12.12 13.65 -17.56
N ASP A 425 -12.85 14.52 -16.88
CA ASP A 425 -14.31 14.46 -16.78
C ASP A 425 -14.88 15.41 -17.83
N ILE A 426 -15.65 14.88 -18.78
CA ILE A 426 -16.15 15.62 -19.94
C ILE A 426 -17.67 15.61 -19.91
N LEU A 427 -18.27 16.78 -19.72
CA LEU A 427 -19.71 16.97 -19.78
C LEU A 427 -20.18 16.89 -21.23
N ILE A 428 -21.12 15.99 -21.49
CA ILE A 428 -21.79 15.75 -22.77
C ILE A 428 -23.31 15.72 -22.56
N PRO A 429 -24.15 15.82 -23.61
CA PRO A 429 -25.61 15.80 -23.45
C PRO A 429 -26.14 14.58 -22.68
N GLU A 430 -25.48 13.45 -22.81
CA GLU A 430 -25.87 12.15 -22.22
C GLU A 430 -25.37 11.95 -20.78
N GLY A 431 -24.47 12.81 -20.27
CA GLY A 431 -23.83 12.60 -18.98
C GLY A 431 -22.45 13.25 -18.84
N ILE A 432 -21.64 12.72 -17.93
CA ILE A 432 -20.23 13.07 -17.81
C ILE A 432 -19.42 11.82 -18.17
N ALA A 433 -18.70 11.88 -19.29
CA ALA A 433 -17.78 10.83 -19.71
C ALA A 433 -16.45 10.99 -18.96
N VAL A 434 -15.99 9.93 -18.30
CA VAL A 434 -14.69 9.91 -17.63
C VAL A 434 -13.70 9.26 -18.56
N MET A 435 -12.83 10.05 -19.16
CA MET A 435 -11.83 9.56 -20.10
C MET A 435 -10.48 9.40 -19.43
N GLN A 436 -9.87 8.23 -19.62
CA GLN A 436 -8.52 7.94 -19.17
C GLN A 436 -7.59 7.95 -20.39
N VAL A 437 -6.54 8.76 -20.33
CA VAL A 437 -5.54 8.94 -21.40
C VAL A 437 -4.18 8.49 -20.89
N ASP A 438 -3.53 7.59 -21.61
CA ASP A 438 -2.12 7.26 -21.41
C ASP A 438 -1.27 8.36 -22.06
N LEU A 439 -0.60 9.17 -21.24
CA LEU A 439 0.22 10.29 -21.69
C LEU A 439 1.50 9.87 -22.40
N THR A 440 1.84 8.58 -22.37
CA THR A 440 3.08 8.05 -22.96
C THR A 440 2.86 7.47 -24.36
N SER A 441 1.62 7.13 -24.71
CA SER A 441 1.25 6.56 -26.01
C SER A 441 0.09 7.29 -26.71
N GLY A 442 -0.65 8.14 -25.99
CA GLY A 442 -1.85 8.80 -26.49
C GLY A 442 -3.07 7.88 -26.64
N LYS A 443 -2.97 6.61 -26.24
CA LYS A 443 -4.12 5.71 -26.17
C LYS A 443 -5.07 6.20 -25.09
N HIS A 444 -6.36 6.19 -25.40
CA HIS A 444 -7.40 6.63 -24.48
C HIS A 444 -8.59 5.68 -24.50
N ARG A 445 -9.38 5.73 -23.42
CA ARG A 445 -10.64 5.00 -23.31
C ARG A 445 -11.60 5.74 -22.40
N GLU A 446 -12.90 5.60 -22.66
CA GLU A 446 -13.94 5.94 -21.69
C GLU A 446 -13.88 4.91 -20.55
N ALA A 447 -13.47 5.33 -19.36
CA ALA A 447 -13.36 4.45 -18.20
C ALA A 447 -14.72 4.18 -17.57
N ARG A 448 -15.62 5.16 -17.64
CA ARG A 448 -17.02 5.08 -17.21
C ARG A 448 -17.80 6.31 -17.67
N ARG A 449 -19.12 6.23 -17.49
CA ARG A 449 -20.05 7.33 -17.70
C ARG A 449 -20.84 7.59 -16.42
N ILE A 450 -20.84 8.85 -15.98
CA ILE A 450 -21.61 9.35 -14.85
C ILE A 450 -22.89 10.00 -15.40
N PRO A 451 -24.05 9.91 -14.71
CA PRO A 451 -25.27 10.61 -15.12
C PRO A 451 -25.05 12.12 -15.25
N SER A 452 -25.85 12.76 -16.10
CA SER A 452 -25.78 14.22 -16.24
C SER A 452 -26.21 14.91 -14.94
N PRO A 453 -25.66 16.10 -14.63
CA PRO A 453 -26.06 16.88 -13.45
C PRO A 453 -27.57 17.08 -13.35
N GLU A 454 -28.25 17.34 -14.47
CA GLU A 454 -29.71 17.50 -14.52
C GLU A 454 -30.47 16.21 -14.18
N THR A 455 -30.01 15.07 -14.72
CA THR A 455 -30.63 13.77 -14.43
C THR A 455 -30.45 13.39 -12.96
N ALA A 456 -29.22 13.54 -12.45
CA ALA A 456 -28.90 13.26 -11.06
C ALA A 456 -29.65 14.21 -10.11
N PHE A 457 -29.78 15.50 -10.49
CA PHE A 457 -30.57 16.49 -9.76
C PHE A 457 -32.05 16.12 -9.70
N GLY A 458 -32.67 15.71 -10.81
CA GLY A 458 -34.08 15.30 -10.81
C GLY A 458 -34.36 14.17 -9.81
N ASN A 459 -33.47 13.18 -9.76
CA ASN A 459 -33.56 12.06 -8.82
C ASN A 459 -33.29 12.51 -7.37
N ALA A 460 -32.21 13.25 -7.15
CA ALA A 460 -31.81 13.72 -5.82
C ALA A 460 -32.85 14.65 -5.20
N ARG A 461 -33.36 15.61 -5.97
CA ARG A 461 -34.43 16.53 -5.57
C ARG A 461 -35.65 15.77 -5.09
N LYS A 462 -36.13 14.79 -5.86
CA LYS A 462 -37.30 14.01 -5.49
C LYS A 462 -37.11 13.31 -4.14
N VAL A 463 -35.98 12.63 -3.94
CA VAL A 463 -35.70 11.92 -2.68
C VAL A 463 -35.59 12.89 -1.51
N ILE A 464 -34.93 14.04 -1.67
CA ILE A 464 -34.79 15.02 -0.60
C ILE A 464 -36.14 15.67 -0.26
N GLU A 465 -36.93 16.10 -1.25
CA GLU A 465 -38.25 16.73 -1.01
C GLU A 465 -39.28 15.74 -0.45
N GLU A 466 -39.18 14.43 -0.72
CA GLU A 466 -40.03 13.40 -0.13
C GLU A 466 -39.69 13.10 1.34
N ASN A 467 -38.44 13.30 1.74
CA ASN A 467 -37.95 12.93 3.07
C ASN A 467 -37.75 14.10 4.01
N PHE A 468 -37.55 15.32 3.50
CA PHE A 468 -37.25 16.52 4.29
C PHE A 468 -38.26 17.61 3.97
N PRO A 469 -38.57 18.52 4.92
CA PRO A 469 -39.55 19.60 4.73
C PRO A 469 -39.02 20.75 3.84
N LEU A 470 -38.23 20.43 2.81
CA LEU A 470 -37.71 21.33 1.79
C LEU A 470 -38.58 21.21 0.54
N ARG A 471 -38.82 22.34 -0.14
CA ARG A 471 -39.62 22.38 -1.37
C ARG A 471 -38.97 23.26 -2.42
N ASN A 472 -39.23 22.93 -3.68
CA ASN A 472 -38.76 23.67 -4.85
C ASN A 472 -37.24 23.86 -4.88
N LEU A 473 -36.49 22.79 -4.57
CA LEU A 473 -35.03 22.81 -4.67
C LEU A 473 -34.61 23.04 -6.13
N GLU A 474 -33.65 23.94 -6.32
CA GLU A 474 -32.99 24.24 -7.59
C GLU A 474 -31.52 23.83 -7.52
N LEU A 475 -30.97 23.29 -8.61
CA LEU A 475 -29.54 23.00 -8.70
C LEU A 475 -28.75 24.32 -8.78
N ARG A 476 -27.85 24.54 -7.81
CA ARG A 476 -26.95 25.70 -7.79
C ARG A 476 -25.60 25.42 -8.40
N SER A 477 -25.03 24.27 -8.06
CA SER A 477 -23.73 23.85 -8.57
C SER A 477 -23.60 22.34 -8.47
N TYR A 478 -22.65 21.81 -9.23
CA TYR A 478 -22.26 20.41 -9.16
C TYR A 478 -20.74 20.28 -9.24
N ARG A 479 -20.22 19.17 -8.75
CA ARG A 479 -18.79 18.84 -8.80
C ARG A 479 -18.61 17.34 -8.94
N VAL A 480 -17.70 16.94 -9.83
CA VAL A 480 -17.27 15.54 -9.92
C VAL A 480 -16.17 15.30 -8.88
N LEU A 481 -16.32 14.25 -8.09
CA LEU A 481 -15.36 13.85 -7.06
C LEU A 481 -14.74 12.51 -7.46
N GLU A 482 -13.40 12.44 -7.41
CA GLU A 482 -12.62 11.21 -7.67
C GLU A 482 -12.97 10.55 -9.01
N HIS A 483 -13.43 11.33 -10.00
CA HIS A 483 -13.90 10.82 -11.30
C HIS A 483 -14.96 9.70 -11.18
N LYS A 484 -15.71 9.66 -10.07
CA LYS A 484 -16.64 8.57 -9.74
C LYS A 484 -17.97 9.08 -9.19
N TYR A 485 -17.94 10.09 -8.35
CA TYR A 485 -19.13 10.58 -7.66
C TYR A 485 -19.52 11.96 -8.18
N LEU A 486 -20.81 12.24 -8.14
CA LEU A 486 -21.34 13.55 -8.48
C LEU A 486 -21.92 14.18 -7.22
N GLU A 487 -21.35 15.30 -6.80
CA GLU A 487 -21.86 16.13 -5.72
C GLU A 487 -22.75 17.22 -6.30
N LEU A 488 -23.96 17.35 -5.78
CA LEU A 488 -24.98 18.30 -6.21
C LEU A 488 -25.31 19.23 -5.03
N ASN A 489 -25.20 20.53 -5.24
CA ASN A 489 -25.62 21.53 -4.27
C ASN A 489 -26.93 22.16 -4.74
N MET A 490 -27.95 22.08 -3.89
CA MET A 490 -29.31 22.51 -4.17
C MET A 490 -29.76 23.54 -3.14
N GLU A 491 -30.56 24.51 -3.57
CA GLU A 491 -31.11 25.55 -2.69
C GLU A 491 -32.56 25.87 -3.04
N SER A 492 -33.31 26.33 -2.05
CA SER A 492 -34.62 26.94 -2.19
C SER A 492 -34.88 27.98 -1.09
N SER A 493 -36.07 28.58 -1.07
CA SER A 493 -36.50 29.45 0.04
C SER A 493 -36.60 28.71 1.38
N ASP A 494 -36.85 27.40 1.32
CA ASP A 494 -37.07 26.57 2.51
C ASP A 494 -35.74 26.10 3.12
N GLY A 495 -34.63 26.15 2.37
CA GLY A 495 -33.33 25.69 2.83
C GLY A 495 -32.37 25.29 1.71
N LYS A 496 -31.37 24.49 2.06
CA LYS A 496 -30.35 23.97 1.14
C LYS A 496 -30.11 22.48 1.38
N ALA A 497 -29.62 21.81 0.35
CA ALA A 497 -29.21 20.42 0.44
C ALA A 497 -27.97 20.15 -0.42
N ALA A 498 -27.03 19.37 0.09
CA ALA A 498 -25.90 18.83 -0.65
C ALA A 498 -26.07 17.32 -0.75
N VAL A 499 -25.96 16.74 -1.95
CA VAL A 499 -26.18 15.31 -2.19
C VAL A 499 -25.03 14.73 -2.98
N LYS A 500 -24.47 13.62 -2.51
CA LYS A 500 -23.44 12.84 -3.20
C LYS A 500 -24.06 11.63 -3.86
N VAL A 501 -23.89 11.51 -5.16
CA VAL A 501 -24.48 10.46 -6.00
C VAL A 501 -23.36 9.54 -6.52
N ASP A 502 -23.59 8.23 -6.49
CA ASP A 502 -22.72 7.26 -7.16
C ASP A 502 -22.88 7.37 -8.68
N GLY A 503 -21.79 7.62 -9.40
CA GLY A 503 -21.86 7.84 -10.83
C GLY A 503 -22.19 6.59 -11.65
N GLN A 504 -22.04 5.39 -11.09
CA GLN A 504 -22.35 4.15 -11.79
C GLN A 504 -23.81 3.73 -11.59
N THR A 505 -24.33 3.81 -10.37
CA THR A 505 -25.70 3.37 -10.08
C THR A 505 -26.72 4.50 -10.11
N GLY A 506 -26.28 5.76 -9.93
CA GLY A 506 -27.16 6.91 -9.74
C GLY A 506 -27.78 6.98 -8.34
N ASP A 507 -27.33 6.13 -7.41
CA ASP A 507 -27.85 6.10 -6.04
C ASP A 507 -27.26 7.24 -5.20
N ILE A 508 -28.05 7.72 -4.23
CA ILE A 508 -27.58 8.68 -3.23
C ILE A 508 -26.74 7.94 -2.20
N LEU A 509 -25.47 8.32 -2.09
CA LEU A 509 -24.53 7.77 -1.12
C LEU A 509 -24.53 8.53 0.21
N ASP A 510 -24.66 9.85 0.12
CA ASP A 510 -24.60 10.74 1.27
C ASP A 510 -25.40 12.01 0.99
N TYR A 511 -25.88 12.66 2.05
CA TYR A 511 -26.61 13.91 1.94
C TYR A 511 -26.48 14.77 3.20
N VAL A 512 -26.62 16.07 3.03
CA VAL A 512 -26.83 17.05 4.09
C VAL A 512 -28.02 17.91 3.70
N ALA A 513 -29.01 18.06 4.58
CA ALA A 513 -30.19 18.88 4.35
C ALA A 513 -30.36 19.86 5.52
N GLU A 514 -30.54 21.14 5.21
CA GLU A 514 -30.70 22.21 6.19
C GLU A 514 -31.88 23.10 5.81
N VAL A 515 -32.87 23.25 6.70
CA VAL A 515 -33.97 24.21 6.54
C VAL A 515 -33.53 25.61 6.95
N THR A 516 -34.19 26.65 6.45
CA THR A 516 -33.98 28.03 6.92
C THR A 516 -34.60 28.25 8.31
N PRO A 517 -34.16 29.26 9.07
CA PRO A 517 -34.82 29.66 10.32
C PRO A 517 -36.31 29.97 10.14
N GLU A 518 -36.68 30.60 9.02
CA GLU A 518 -38.06 30.91 8.67
C GLU A 518 -38.88 29.65 8.47
N ARG A 519 -38.32 28.65 7.79
CA ARG A 519 -38.96 27.35 7.59
C ARG A 519 -39.10 26.57 8.90
N ALA A 520 -38.08 26.58 9.76
CA ALA A 520 -38.14 26.00 11.10
C ALA A 520 -39.26 26.64 11.95
N ARG A 521 -39.41 27.96 11.88
CA ARG A 521 -40.52 28.70 12.52
C ARG A 521 -41.89 28.28 11.97
N GLU A 522 -42.02 28.10 10.66
CA GLU A 522 -43.27 27.64 10.05
C GLU A 522 -43.65 26.25 10.55
N LEU A 523 -42.70 25.30 10.56
CA LEU A 523 -42.91 23.94 11.05
C LEU A 523 -43.32 23.90 12.53
N ALA A 524 -42.66 24.69 13.37
CA ALA A 524 -43.03 24.81 14.77
C ALA A 524 -44.43 25.44 14.96
N SER A 525 -44.76 26.47 14.18
CA SER A 525 -46.10 27.10 14.20
C SER A 525 -47.22 26.11 13.83
N GLN A 526 -46.96 25.18 12.91
CA GLN A 526 -47.92 24.12 12.54
C GLN A 526 -48.13 23.13 13.68
N LYS A 527 -47.06 22.70 14.37
CA LYS A 527 -47.14 21.75 15.49
C LYS A 527 -47.74 22.38 16.76
N TYR A 528 -47.42 23.64 17.03
CA TYR A 528 -47.90 24.40 18.18
C TYR A 528 -48.93 25.44 17.75
N ALA A 529 -50.02 24.97 17.15
CA ALA A 529 -51.12 25.82 16.71
C ALA A 529 -51.67 26.67 17.87
N GLY A 530 -51.84 27.97 17.64
CA GLY A 530 -52.29 28.92 18.67
C GLY A 530 -51.18 29.54 19.52
N PHE A 531 -49.91 29.22 19.23
CA PHE A 531 -48.76 29.94 19.77
C PHE A 531 -48.17 30.89 18.72
N GLU A 532 -47.74 32.06 19.15
CA GLU A 532 -46.86 32.94 18.37
C GLU A 532 -45.43 32.45 18.50
N VAL A 533 -44.85 31.94 17.40
CA VAL A 533 -43.49 31.39 17.38
C VAL A 533 -42.51 32.41 16.84
N THR A 534 -41.38 32.59 17.53
CA THR A 534 -40.25 33.43 17.12
C THR A 534 -38.94 32.65 17.20
N VAL A 535 -37.96 32.99 16.36
CA VAL A 535 -36.62 32.37 16.41
C VAL A 535 -35.82 33.07 17.50
N ALA A 536 -35.33 32.32 18.49
CA ALA A 536 -34.55 32.86 19.59
C ALA A 536 -33.04 32.70 19.35
N GLU A 537 -32.62 31.53 18.85
CA GLU A 537 -31.21 31.21 18.63
C GLU A 537 -31.04 30.21 17.47
N SER A 538 -29.91 30.32 16.76
CA SER A 538 -29.54 29.46 15.64
C SER A 538 -28.21 28.78 15.97
N GLY A 539 -28.27 27.54 16.46
CA GLY A 539 -27.10 26.73 16.79
C GLY A 539 -26.66 25.84 15.63
N GLU A 540 -25.48 25.21 15.70
CA GLU A 540 -24.93 24.41 14.60
C GLU A 540 -25.80 23.20 14.23
N THR A 541 -26.44 22.54 15.20
CA THR A 541 -27.23 21.32 15.00
C THR A 541 -28.75 21.54 15.06
N GLU A 542 -29.19 22.63 15.68
CA GLU A 542 -30.60 22.91 15.95
C GLU A 542 -30.93 24.41 16.00
N TYR A 543 -32.18 24.74 15.72
CA TYR A 543 -32.80 26.03 15.96
C TYR A 543 -33.54 26.00 17.30
N VAL A 544 -33.30 27.01 18.14
CA VAL A 544 -34.06 27.22 19.38
C VAL A 544 -35.10 28.30 19.10
N LEU A 545 -36.37 27.91 19.20
CA LEU A 545 -37.53 28.75 18.97
C LEU A 545 -38.25 29.01 20.29
N LYS A 546 -38.87 30.18 20.40
CA LYS A 546 -39.75 30.55 21.52
C LYS A 546 -41.17 30.68 21.01
N ALA A 547 -42.09 29.91 21.59
CA ALA A 547 -43.50 29.91 21.26
C ALA A 547 -44.32 30.41 22.45
N GLU A 548 -45.12 31.45 22.26
CA GLU A 548 -45.90 32.08 23.34
C GLU A 548 -47.39 32.08 23.03
N ASN A 549 -48.24 31.83 24.03
CA ASN A 549 -49.68 32.06 23.94
C ASN A 549 -50.19 32.81 25.18
N ASP A 550 -51.51 32.84 25.40
CA ASP A 550 -52.09 33.54 26.55
C ASP A 550 -51.66 32.97 27.92
N ARG A 551 -51.21 31.72 27.97
CA ARG A 551 -50.93 31.01 29.22
C ARG A 551 -49.47 30.60 29.40
N HIS A 552 -48.78 30.23 28.34
CA HIS A 552 -47.50 29.55 28.38
C HIS A 552 -46.48 30.19 27.45
N VAL A 553 -45.22 30.09 27.86
CA VAL A 553 -44.02 30.28 27.04
C VAL A 553 -43.37 28.91 26.91
N VAL A 554 -43.12 28.48 25.68
CA VAL A 554 -42.55 27.18 25.34
C VAL A 554 -41.25 27.39 24.57
N THR A 555 -40.20 26.68 24.98
CA THR A 555 -38.95 26.61 24.23
C THR A 555 -38.95 25.35 23.38
N ILE A 556 -38.84 25.52 22.07
CA ILE A 556 -38.90 24.44 21.09
C ILE A 556 -37.54 24.31 20.43
N LYS A 557 -37.04 23.09 20.30
CA LYS A 557 -35.86 22.77 19.49
C LYS A 557 -36.29 22.14 18.19
N VAL A 558 -35.80 22.68 17.07
CA VAL A 558 -36.03 22.13 15.73
C VAL A 558 -34.68 21.75 15.14
N SER A 559 -34.50 20.49 14.74
CA SER A 559 -33.26 20.05 14.09
C SER A 559 -33.01 20.81 12.78
N ARG A 560 -31.75 20.92 12.37
CA ARG A 560 -31.37 21.59 11.11
C ARG A 560 -32.03 20.97 9.88
N ASP A 561 -32.30 19.68 9.89
CA ASP A 561 -33.02 18.99 8.81
C ASP A 561 -34.55 19.14 8.89
N GLY A 562 -35.07 19.82 9.91
CA GLY A 562 -36.48 20.10 10.13
C GLY A 562 -37.35 18.90 10.53
N LYS A 563 -36.77 17.71 10.76
CA LYS A 563 -37.51 16.49 11.09
C LYS A 563 -37.90 16.40 12.55
N LEU A 564 -36.97 16.73 13.45
CA LEU A 564 -37.16 16.61 14.88
C LEU A 564 -37.62 17.94 15.44
N ILE A 565 -38.79 17.94 16.09
CA ILE A 565 -39.35 19.11 16.77
C ILE A 565 -39.67 18.69 18.20
N GLU A 566 -38.88 19.16 19.17
CA GLU A 566 -38.98 18.79 20.58
C GLU A 566 -39.34 20.00 21.45
N GLU A 567 -40.17 19.76 22.47
CA GLU A 567 -40.38 20.72 23.55
C GLU A 567 -39.24 20.56 24.54
N ALA A 568 -38.37 21.57 24.66
CA ALA A 568 -37.28 21.56 25.63
C ALA A 568 -37.74 22.04 27.01
N ASP A 569 -38.67 23.00 27.03
CA ASP A 569 -39.16 23.60 28.26
C ASP A 569 -40.54 24.25 28.06
N ARG A 570 -41.33 24.27 29.13
CA ARG A 570 -42.63 24.94 29.20
C ARG A 570 -42.79 25.62 30.54
N VAL A 571 -43.11 26.91 30.48
CA VAL A 571 -43.30 27.75 31.65
C VAL A 571 -44.61 28.52 31.50
N LEU A 572 -45.33 28.74 32.61
CA LEU A 572 -46.42 29.71 32.65
C LEU A 572 -45.90 31.11 32.29
N ARG A 573 -46.74 31.91 31.65
CA ARG A 573 -46.49 33.34 31.55
C ARG A 573 -46.47 33.97 32.93
N ARG A 574 -45.62 34.99 33.10
CA ARG A 574 -45.45 35.68 34.39
C ARG A 574 -46.78 36.19 34.92
N GLU A 575 -47.63 36.76 34.06
CA GLU A 575 -48.93 37.29 34.45
C GLU A 575 -49.87 36.21 35.00
N VAL A 576 -49.87 35.02 34.38
CA VAL A 576 -50.68 33.88 34.85
C VAL A 576 -50.10 33.28 36.12
N ALA A 577 -48.77 33.18 36.21
CA ALA A 577 -48.11 32.72 37.42
C ALA A 577 -48.39 33.65 38.61
N GLU A 578 -48.44 34.97 38.38
CA GLU A 578 -48.79 35.97 39.39
C GLU A 578 -50.25 35.82 39.86
N GLU A 579 -51.21 35.65 38.95
CA GLU A 579 -52.61 35.39 39.32
C GLU A 579 -52.77 34.12 40.16
N LEU A 580 -52.09 33.04 39.77
CA LEU A 580 -52.10 31.77 40.52
C LEU A 580 -51.40 31.90 41.87
N ALA A 581 -50.32 32.67 41.94
CA ALA A 581 -49.60 32.98 43.17
C ALA A 581 -50.45 33.80 44.15
N GLU A 582 -51.17 34.81 43.67
CA GLU A 582 -52.10 35.56 44.50
C GLU A 582 -53.23 34.68 45.04
N ARG A 583 -53.79 33.81 44.19
CA ARG A 583 -54.85 32.88 44.61
C ARG A 583 -54.33 31.91 45.67
N ALA A 584 -53.17 31.29 45.43
CA ALA A 584 -52.55 30.37 46.36
C ALA A 584 -52.17 31.05 47.68
N ALA A 585 -51.68 32.29 47.65
CA ALA A 585 -51.38 33.07 48.85
C ALA A 585 -52.65 33.41 49.64
N LYS A 586 -53.75 33.77 48.96
CA LYS A 586 -55.05 34.06 49.59
C LYS A 586 -55.70 32.85 50.25
N GLU A 587 -55.45 31.63 49.76
CA GLU A 587 -55.84 30.40 50.46
C GLU A 587 -55.09 30.21 51.80
N VAL A 588 -53.92 30.83 51.94
CA VAL A 588 -53.16 30.80 53.20
C VAL A 588 -53.68 31.84 54.20
N ASP A 589 -53.95 33.04 53.70
CA ASP A 589 -54.45 34.21 54.42
C ASP A 589 -55.21 35.11 53.45
N GLU A 590 -56.49 35.39 53.72
CA GLU A 590 -57.36 36.12 52.78
C GLU A 590 -56.85 37.53 52.43
N GLU A 591 -56.04 38.15 53.30
CA GLU A 591 -55.44 39.47 53.10
C GLU A 591 -54.01 39.40 52.51
N ALA A 592 -53.57 38.23 52.04
CA ALA A 592 -52.23 38.05 51.48
C ALA A 592 -51.98 38.82 50.18
N VAL A 593 -50.80 39.45 50.10
CA VAL A 593 -50.29 40.13 48.90
C VAL A 593 -48.93 39.54 48.53
N VAL A 594 -48.77 39.19 47.25
CA VAL A 594 -47.48 38.74 46.70
C VAL A 594 -46.50 39.91 46.69
N LYS A 595 -45.31 39.69 47.24
CA LYS A 595 -44.22 40.68 47.33
C LYS A 595 -43.15 40.45 46.28
N ASN A 596 -42.89 39.19 45.95
CA ASN A 596 -41.91 38.82 44.94
C ASN A 596 -42.37 37.54 44.22
N LEU A 597 -42.10 37.50 42.91
CA LEU A 597 -42.31 36.35 42.05
C LEU A 597 -41.09 36.19 41.15
N ALA A 598 -40.35 35.10 41.33
CA ALA A 598 -39.15 34.79 40.57
C ALA A 598 -39.24 33.38 39.98
N LEU A 599 -38.79 33.23 38.72
CA LEU A 599 -38.68 31.92 38.08
C LEU A 599 -37.25 31.42 38.21
N ASN A 600 -37.05 30.37 39.01
CA ASN A 600 -35.81 29.59 39.09
C ASN A 600 -36.06 28.23 38.42
N GLU A 601 -35.99 27.12 39.16
CA GLU A 601 -36.48 25.81 38.68
C GLU A 601 -38.02 25.78 38.60
N ASN A 602 -38.66 26.39 39.59
CA ASN A 602 -40.10 26.60 39.72
C ASN A 602 -40.37 28.08 40.05
N TRP A 603 -41.64 28.49 40.08
CA TRP A 603 -42.02 29.84 40.49
C TRP A 603 -41.93 29.96 42.00
N GLU A 604 -40.99 30.77 42.48
CA GLU A 604 -40.85 31.12 43.89
C GLU A 604 -41.65 32.38 44.19
N VAL A 605 -42.58 32.25 45.12
CA VAL A 605 -43.52 33.30 45.53
C VAL A 605 -43.22 33.67 46.97
N GLU A 606 -42.95 34.94 47.23
CA GLU A 606 -42.94 35.49 48.59
C GLU A 606 -44.22 36.29 48.81
N PHE A 607 -44.96 36.02 49.88
CA PHE A 607 -46.20 36.73 50.18
C PHE A 607 -46.24 37.18 51.64
N ALA A 608 -46.97 38.27 51.90
CA ALA A 608 -47.27 38.75 53.23
C ALA A 608 -48.76 39.07 53.34
N GLY A 609 -49.44 38.41 54.28
CA GLY A 609 -50.81 38.70 54.68
C GLY A 609 -50.87 39.28 56.10
N ARG A 610 -52.09 39.41 56.61
CA ARG A 610 -52.32 40.01 57.93
C ARG A 610 -51.86 39.10 59.06
N THR A 611 -52.20 37.82 58.97
CA THR A 611 -51.93 36.80 59.99
C THR A 611 -50.78 35.89 59.65
N LYS A 612 -50.48 35.68 58.36
CA LYS A 612 -49.39 34.82 57.90
C LYS A 612 -48.53 35.47 56.84
N THR A 613 -47.26 35.08 56.81
CA THR A 613 -46.25 35.46 55.82
C THR A 613 -45.41 34.25 55.46
N GLY A 614 -44.83 34.20 54.27
CA GLY A 614 -43.97 33.07 53.89
C GLY A 614 -43.68 32.96 52.41
N LYS A 615 -43.21 31.77 52.04
CA LYS A 615 -42.86 31.39 50.67
C LYS A 615 -43.71 30.24 50.17
N LEU A 616 -44.13 30.32 48.91
CA LEU A 616 -44.74 29.23 48.15
C LEU A 616 -43.86 28.91 46.95
N VAL A 617 -43.74 27.63 46.61
CA VAL A 617 -43.12 27.20 45.36
C VAL A 617 -44.23 26.64 44.47
N LEU A 618 -44.50 27.29 43.34
CA LEU A 618 -45.48 26.84 42.36
C LEU A 618 -44.79 26.14 41.19
N HIS A 619 -45.32 25.01 40.76
CA HIS A 619 -44.78 24.27 39.64
C HIS A 619 -44.76 25.12 38.35
N ARG A 620 -43.61 25.19 37.67
CA ARG A 620 -43.34 26.13 36.57
C ARG A 620 -44.39 26.14 35.45
N ALA A 621 -44.99 24.98 35.15
CA ALA A 621 -45.89 24.79 34.01
C ALA A 621 -47.39 24.73 34.39
N THR A 622 -47.72 24.28 35.60
CA THR A 622 -49.10 24.05 36.05
C THR A 622 -49.58 25.10 37.04
N GLY A 623 -48.67 25.67 37.83
CA GLY A 623 -48.95 26.62 38.90
C GLY A 623 -49.46 25.98 40.19
N GLU A 624 -49.39 24.65 40.30
CA GLU A 624 -49.74 23.94 41.53
C GLU A 624 -48.70 24.17 42.62
N VAL A 625 -49.14 24.31 43.88
CA VAL A 625 -48.24 24.50 45.03
C VAL A 625 -47.51 23.19 45.32
N VAL A 626 -46.19 23.21 45.14
CA VAL A 626 -45.30 22.06 45.38
C VAL A 626 -44.71 22.11 46.80
N GLU A 627 -44.42 23.31 47.29
CA GLU A 627 -43.87 23.52 48.64
C GLU A 627 -44.45 24.80 49.28
N LYS A 628 -44.54 24.78 50.62
CA LYS A 628 -45.10 25.86 51.44
C LYS A 628 -44.29 26.01 52.74
N ASP A 629 -43.57 27.14 52.91
CA ASP A 629 -42.99 27.55 54.19
C ASP A 629 -43.70 28.80 54.69
N VAL A 630 -44.60 28.62 55.66
CA VAL A 630 -45.50 29.67 56.14
C VAL A 630 -45.38 29.83 57.64
N ARG A 631 -45.40 31.08 58.08
CA ARG A 631 -45.25 31.48 59.47
C ARG A 631 -46.30 32.52 59.81
N PHE A 632 -46.71 32.55 61.07
CA PHE A 632 -47.55 33.62 61.59
C PHE A 632 -46.77 34.93 61.64
N THR A 633 -47.46 36.04 61.36
CA THR A 633 -46.90 37.38 61.50
C THR A 633 -46.71 37.72 62.97
N GLU A 634 -45.76 38.61 63.24
CA GLU A 634 -45.57 39.20 64.57
C GLU A 634 -46.87 39.75 65.16
N MET A 635 -47.69 40.39 64.33
CA MET A 635 -48.98 40.96 64.73
C MET A 635 -49.97 39.86 65.16
N ALA A 636 -50.12 38.78 64.39
CA ALA A 636 -51.01 37.69 64.76
C ALA A 636 -50.55 36.96 66.02
N ILE A 637 -49.23 36.75 66.20
CA ILE A 637 -48.70 36.15 67.43
C ILE A 637 -48.98 37.06 68.63
N LYS A 638 -48.78 38.37 68.47
CA LYS A 638 -49.10 39.36 69.50
C LYS A 638 -50.58 39.32 69.88
N GLU A 639 -51.49 39.38 68.91
CA GLU A 639 -52.94 39.37 69.15
C GLU A 639 -53.38 38.07 69.81
N ALA A 640 -52.94 36.92 69.29
CA ALA A 640 -53.27 35.60 69.81
C ALA A 640 -52.76 35.42 71.25
N TYR A 641 -51.54 35.86 71.54
CA TYR A 641 -50.97 35.72 72.89
C TYR A 641 -51.59 36.72 73.88
N LEU A 642 -51.89 37.95 73.47
CA LEU A 642 -52.65 38.88 74.33
C LEU A 642 -54.02 38.31 74.68
N ALA A 643 -54.73 37.72 73.72
CA ALA A 643 -55.99 37.02 73.98
C ALA A 643 -55.80 35.83 74.93
N HIS A 644 -54.76 35.02 74.73
CA HIS A 644 -54.41 33.91 75.63
C HIS A 644 -54.20 34.38 77.07
N VAL A 645 -53.47 35.48 77.27
CA VAL A 645 -53.21 36.04 78.60
C VAL A 645 -54.50 36.56 79.26
N LYS A 646 -55.37 37.23 78.50
CA LYS A 646 -56.69 37.66 79.00
C LYS A 646 -57.55 36.49 79.45
N GLU A 647 -57.66 35.45 78.61
CA GLU A 647 -58.55 34.32 78.84
C GLU A 647 -58.02 33.39 79.94
N LYS A 648 -56.72 33.07 79.93
CA LYS A 648 -56.11 32.11 80.85
C LYS A 648 -55.80 32.70 82.22
N HIS A 649 -55.35 33.95 82.25
CA HIS A 649 -54.86 34.60 83.48
C HIS A 649 -55.79 35.71 84.00
N GLY A 650 -56.92 35.98 83.31
CA GLY A 650 -57.94 36.92 83.77
C GLY A 650 -57.51 38.39 83.72
N GLU A 651 -56.53 38.74 82.89
CA GLU A 651 -56.04 40.11 82.73
C GLU A 651 -57.00 40.94 81.87
N GLU A 652 -57.37 42.14 82.30
CA GLU A 652 -58.33 42.99 81.54
C GLU A 652 -57.65 43.70 80.36
N ASN A 653 -56.46 44.28 80.59
CA ASN A 653 -55.73 45.09 79.61
C ASN A 653 -54.23 44.78 79.56
N PRO A 654 -53.81 43.54 79.21
CA PRO A 654 -52.41 43.22 79.02
C PRO A 654 -51.80 44.01 77.85
N VAL A 655 -50.57 44.51 78.03
CA VAL A 655 -49.83 45.28 77.02
C VAL A 655 -48.51 44.57 76.70
N VAL A 656 -48.17 44.43 75.42
CA VAL A 656 -46.86 43.88 75.04
C VAL A 656 -45.77 44.89 75.36
N GLU A 657 -44.84 44.54 76.25
CA GLU A 657 -43.64 45.35 76.52
C GLU A 657 -42.55 45.09 75.48
N ARG A 658 -42.32 43.82 75.15
CA ARG A 658 -41.22 43.41 74.28
C ARG A 658 -41.63 42.21 73.45
N MET A 659 -41.24 42.24 72.19
CA MET A 659 -41.29 41.09 71.31
C MET A 659 -39.95 40.99 70.59
N THR A 660 -39.37 39.80 70.55
CA THR A 660 -38.07 39.55 69.93
C THR A 660 -38.15 38.33 69.04
N LEU A 661 -38.05 38.57 67.73
CA LEU A 661 -38.21 37.57 66.69
C LEU A 661 -36.88 36.86 66.41
N TYR A 662 -36.89 35.53 66.39
CA TYR A 662 -35.76 34.70 65.96
C TYR A 662 -36.17 33.90 64.73
N GLU A 663 -36.17 34.55 63.57
CA GLU A 663 -36.65 33.97 62.31
C GLU A 663 -35.95 32.66 61.94
N GLU A 664 -34.62 32.60 62.07
CA GLU A 664 -33.84 31.39 61.76
C GLU A 664 -34.16 30.21 62.70
N LYS A 665 -34.57 30.50 63.93
CA LYS A 665 -34.90 29.49 64.94
C LYS A 665 -36.40 29.15 64.98
N GLY A 666 -37.22 29.85 64.19
CA GLY A 666 -38.64 29.56 64.04
C GLY A 666 -39.51 29.90 65.25
N TYR A 667 -39.05 30.74 66.19
CA TYR A 667 -39.84 31.14 67.36
C TYR A 667 -39.72 32.64 67.65
N VAL A 668 -40.66 33.15 68.45
CA VAL A 668 -40.64 34.51 68.99
C VAL A 668 -40.73 34.48 70.51
N HIS A 669 -40.00 35.37 71.18
CA HIS A 669 -40.20 35.65 72.59
C HIS A 669 -41.08 36.88 72.74
N ILE A 670 -42.11 36.77 73.58
CA ILE A 670 -43.03 37.86 73.87
C ILE A 670 -43.12 38.07 75.37
N LYS A 671 -43.01 39.33 75.79
CA LYS A 671 -43.18 39.82 77.16
C LYS A 671 -44.40 40.71 77.20
N VAL A 672 -45.34 40.39 78.09
CA VAL A 672 -46.62 41.08 78.26
C VAL A 672 -46.76 41.53 79.71
N GLU A 673 -47.11 42.79 79.92
CA GLU A 673 -47.42 43.37 81.21
C GLU A 673 -48.92 43.32 81.47
N GLY A 674 -49.31 42.69 82.59
CA GLY A 674 -50.65 42.74 83.16
C GLY A 674 -50.70 43.60 84.43
N LYS A 675 -51.82 43.55 85.15
CA LYS A 675 -52.07 44.44 86.31
C LYS A 675 -51.10 44.19 87.47
N GLU A 676 -50.78 42.93 87.75
CA GLU A 676 -49.92 42.52 88.87
C GLU A 676 -48.75 41.61 88.46
N ASN A 677 -48.72 41.14 87.19
CA ASN A 677 -47.73 40.19 86.70
C ASN A 677 -47.18 40.56 85.31
N LEU A 678 -45.97 40.10 85.03
CA LEU A 678 -45.33 40.03 83.73
C LEU A 678 -45.36 38.59 83.22
N TYR A 679 -45.80 38.41 81.98
CA TYR A 679 -45.94 37.13 81.30
C TYR A 679 -44.90 37.03 80.20
N TYR A 680 -44.13 35.95 80.19
CA TYR A 680 -43.10 35.66 79.19
C TYR A 680 -43.48 34.39 78.45
N ALA A 681 -43.47 34.41 77.13
CA ALA A 681 -43.66 33.21 76.34
C ALA A 681 -42.67 33.09 75.20
N ARG A 682 -42.34 31.83 74.87
CA ARG A 682 -41.72 31.44 73.61
C ARG A 682 -42.80 30.81 72.75
N ILE A 683 -43.03 31.33 71.56
CA ILE A 683 -44.12 30.91 70.68
C ILE A 683 -43.52 30.44 69.36
N ASP A 684 -43.95 29.28 68.89
CA ASP A 684 -43.55 28.73 67.59
C ASP A 684 -44.19 29.53 66.45
N LEU A 685 -43.38 30.02 65.52
CA LEU A 685 -43.85 30.86 64.42
C LEU A 685 -44.64 30.07 63.36
N LYS A 686 -44.44 28.75 63.23
CA LYS A 686 -45.13 27.93 62.22
C LYS A 686 -46.55 27.54 62.68
N SER A 687 -46.68 27.15 63.94
CA SER A 687 -47.93 26.66 64.51
C SER A 687 -48.69 27.69 65.34
N GLY A 688 -48.04 28.79 65.75
CA GLY A 688 -48.61 29.79 66.65
C GLY A 688 -48.77 29.31 68.10
N LYS A 689 -48.26 28.12 68.43
CA LYS A 689 -48.41 27.51 69.76
C LYS A 689 -47.34 28.03 70.73
N VAL A 690 -47.76 28.27 71.97
CA VAL A 690 -46.85 28.60 73.07
C VAL A 690 -46.03 27.35 73.41
N ILE A 691 -44.72 27.42 73.21
CA ILE A 691 -43.75 26.36 73.52
C ILE A 691 -43.43 26.35 75.02
N SER A 692 -43.23 27.53 75.60
CA SER A 692 -42.98 27.71 77.04
C SER A 692 -43.54 29.04 77.52
N GLU A 693 -44.10 29.07 78.72
CA GLU A 693 -44.68 30.25 79.35
C GLU A 693 -44.23 30.34 80.81
N ASP A 694 -43.86 31.53 81.28
CA ASP A 694 -43.49 31.81 82.66
C ASP A 694 -44.09 33.16 83.13
N VAL A 695 -44.34 33.29 84.44
CA VAL A 695 -44.98 34.47 85.05
C VAL A 695 -44.15 35.01 86.22
N ALA A 696 -44.00 36.34 86.31
CA ALA A 696 -43.34 37.03 87.43
C ALA A 696 -44.18 38.20 87.96
N PRO A 697 -44.29 38.40 89.29
CA PRO A 697 -45.03 39.53 89.86
C PRO A 697 -44.34 40.87 89.57
N THR A 698 -45.11 41.96 89.45
CA THR A 698 -44.61 43.32 89.21
C THR A 698 -44.10 44.01 90.49
N LYS A 699 -44.63 43.65 91.68
CA LYS A 699 -44.28 44.23 92.99
C LYS A 699 -43.98 43.14 94.03
N GLY A 700 -43.03 43.42 94.94
CA GLY A 700 -42.62 42.52 96.04
C GLY A 700 -41.10 42.36 96.19
N LEU A 701 -40.64 41.85 97.34
CA LEU A 701 -39.20 41.69 97.67
C LEU A 701 -38.45 40.74 96.72
N THR A 702 -39.11 39.70 96.21
CA THR A 702 -38.53 38.71 95.28
C THR A 702 -38.86 38.97 93.81
N ALA A 703 -39.72 39.95 93.52
CA ALA A 703 -40.20 40.27 92.17
C ALA A 703 -39.04 40.64 91.23
N LYS A 704 -38.15 41.55 91.66
CA LYS A 704 -36.99 41.99 90.86
C LYS A 704 -36.05 40.84 90.49
N LEU A 705 -35.85 39.88 91.39
CA LEU A 705 -34.94 38.75 91.16
C LEU A 705 -35.54 37.76 90.13
N LYS A 706 -36.84 37.47 90.26
CA LYS A 706 -37.56 36.58 89.32
C LYS A 706 -37.70 37.22 87.93
N GLN A 707 -37.97 38.52 87.86
CA GLN A 707 -37.98 39.27 86.60
C GLN A 707 -36.62 39.21 85.90
N PHE A 708 -35.52 39.45 86.62
CA PHE A 708 -34.17 39.37 86.04
C PHE A 708 -33.83 37.97 85.49
N GLN A 709 -34.27 36.91 86.18
CA GLN A 709 -34.09 35.52 85.71
C GLN A 709 -34.88 35.23 84.42
N LEU A 710 -36.15 35.62 84.36
CA LEU A 710 -36.97 35.42 83.16
C LEU A 710 -36.54 36.31 82.01
N GLU A 711 -36.11 37.54 82.27
CA GLU A 711 -35.56 38.43 81.25
C GLU A 711 -34.33 37.84 80.58
N ASN A 712 -33.43 37.16 81.31
CA ASN A 712 -32.29 36.46 80.72
C ASN A 712 -32.69 35.18 79.96
N LYS A 713 -33.76 34.48 80.37
CA LYS A 713 -34.27 33.28 79.70
C LYS A 713 -34.98 33.59 78.37
N TYR A 714 -35.62 34.75 78.27
CA TYR A 714 -36.45 35.21 77.15
C TYR A 714 -35.90 36.47 76.44
N LYS A 715 -34.58 36.68 76.52
CA LYS A 715 -33.80 37.68 75.77
C LYS A 715 -33.09 36.98 74.61
#